data_AF-M4VG84-F1
#
_entry.id   AF-M4VG84-F1
#
_cell.length_a   1.000
_cell.length_b   1.000
_cell.length_c   1.000
_cell.angle_alpha   90.00
_cell.angle_beta   90.00
_cell.angle_gamma   90.00
#
_symmetry.space_group_name_H-M   'P 1'
#
loop_
_entity.id
_entity.type
_entity.pdbx_description
1 polymer ?
#
loop_
_entity_poly.entity_id
_entity_poly.type
_entity_poly.pdbx_seq_one_letter_code
_entity_poly.pdbx_strand_id
1 'polypeptide(L)'
;MSGTLYQNKANRLLNSAARDIDDFTQKIVADMSENARTGELVDRSAAANTIRAILQQWESQTIPQSHQSTDGSALLILPYSELKLSRQNGNKKKAALFKTSRVRLFLTGPHGGLSVFKFGLDKNNGKKSYDEAIHYFLKMMRGEISLQGTPRYGKEIHDYDRTEFAKIFTLPDSRYHGQISPASYLHKALRDLAHSYGTSITIRQNELDDVIQMVEHKWLQSARYTLLSMLNRTALRAVLLNRESGLRDYQWLTKQNDPVIQDKRIGAYASYPGLMRLFTEAQGWDETFNRAQRRNSQNHATIKHQIENQKTLTRSIDNGASAPTALKEVFASGATAPVPPRYLAPYHGANDQVFDRYSLKVLTERLAFLPQFSREHYPKNAPEWRRFDELCGNIARAEGYTHMPRQALVNYSLKNPQKKTDWQNISDFVTKIQKVILLPLIVSRIQQSGNETATREAQSIFQDNQVRSAFMGMFTVADLVSGSRTWHDRLDTVNARLRSIAVADDLAWPALIPAMTAPNGVQCTPLTTKQDLETEGSRMHHCVGGYAHNCIENGAHILHLSFTEPNGTQHHSTLDLREKKARDGAISLSQNQNKKEWNKAPHSALQKAADWLIDAINTGKIRVHWQDIDKKRAIVAESYNKNRLINEIGFDPTDLAHCEEAYTIMSAFLPQKMRTLPYQDFIKQCKAMGVIQQKVRLLATARQGAPAPQFRR
;
A
#
# COMPACT_ATOMS: atom_id res chain seq x y z
N MET A 1 21.79 -27.60 24.57
CA MET A 1 22.71 -26.52 25.01
C MET A 1 22.21 -25.09 24.73
N SER A 2 21.10 -24.82 24.03
CA SER A 2 20.72 -23.44 23.64
C SER A 2 19.91 -22.63 24.68
N GLY A 3 18.96 -23.24 25.39
CA GLY A 3 18.07 -22.51 26.33
C GLY A 3 18.79 -21.83 27.50
N THR A 4 19.70 -22.54 28.16
CA THR A 4 20.50 -22.02 29.30
C THR A 4 21.37 -20.82 28.90
N LEU A 5 21.89 -20.80 27.66
CA LEU A 5 22.69 -19.69 27.17
C LEU A 5 21.87 -18.41 27.01
N TYR A 6 20.63 -18.52 26.50
CA TYR A 6 19.72 -17.38 26.40
C TYR A 6 19.24 -16.91 27.77
N GLN A 7 18.94 -17.81 28.69
CA GLN A 7 18.59 -17.45 30.05
C GLN A 7 19.74 -16.71 30.74
N ASN A 8 20.97 -17.19 30.59
CA ASN A 8 22.16 -16.53 31.13
C ASN A 8 22.39 -15.14 30.52
N LYS A 9 22.06 -14.96 29.23
CA LYS A 9 22.15 -13.66 28.57
C LYS A 9 21.05 -12.70 29.03
N ALA A 10 19.83 -13.18 29.21
CA ALA A 10 18.72 -12.43 29.79
C ALA A 10 19.08 -11.94 31.21
N ASN A 11 19.54 -12.85 32.08
CA ASN A 11 19.95 -12.52 33.45
C ASN A 11 21.08 -11.48 33.49
N ARG A 12 22.08 -11.57 32.60
CA ARG A 12 23.14 -10.55 32.51
C ARG A 12 22.61 -9.16 32.15
N LEU A 13 21.64 -9.08 31.26
CA LEU A 13 21.01 -7.81 30.86
C LEU A 13 20.18 -7.22 32.01
N LEU A 14 19.44 -8.05 32.75
CA LEU A 14 18.70 -7.61 33.95
C LEU A 14 19.65 -7.08 35.03
N ASN A 15 20.71 -7.82 35.34
CA ASN A 15 21.72 -7.38 36.31
C ASN A 15 22.42 -6.09 35.86
N SER A 16 22.65 -5.92 34.56
CA SER A 16 23.20 -4.66 34.04
C SER A 16 22.22 -3.50 34.20
N ALA A 17 20.93 -3.70 33.93
CA ALA A 17 19.91 -2.67 34.10
C ALA A 17 19.75 -2.26 35.56
N ALA A 18 19.79 -3.23 36.49
CA ALA A 18 19.74 -2.97 37.93
C ALA A 18 20.91 -2.09 38.39
N ARG A 19 22.13 -2.35 37.89
CA ARG A 19 23.31 -1.50 38.18
C ARG A 19 23.13 -0.08 37.65
N ASP A 20 22.62 0.09 36.43
CA ASP A 20 22.40 1.42 35.87
C ASP A 20 21.38 2.23 36.72
N ILE A 21 20.35 1.57 37.26
CA ILE A 21 19.36 2.18 38.17
C ILE A 21 20.00 2.58 39.49
N ASP A 22 20.85 1.72 40.07
CA ASP A 22 21.57 2.02 41.30
C ASP A 22 22.56 3.18 41.12
N ASP A 23 23.33 3.18 40.03
CA ASP A 23 24.27 4.26 39.69
C ASP A 23 23.54 5.59 39.51
N PHE A 24 22.38 5.57 38.83
CA PHE A 24 21.55 6.75 38.66
C PHE A 24 20.93 7.23 39.98
N THR A 25 20.53 6.31 40.86
CA THR A 25 20.05 6.63 42.21
C THR A 25 21.11 7.38 43.00
N GLN A 26 22.36 6.89 42.98
CA GLN A 26 23.49 7.56 43.64
C GLN A 26 23.76 8.95 43.06
N LYS A 27 23.65 9.11 41.73
CA LYS A 27 23.77 10.42 41.07
C LYS A 27 22.72 11.42 41.58
N ILE A 28 21.46 11.02 41.73
CA ILE A 28 20.39 11.89 42.26
C ILE A 28 20.67 12.28 43.72
N VAL A 29 21.10 11.33 44.55
CA VAL A 29 21.42 11.59 45.97
C VAL A 29 22.58 12.59 46.11
N ALA A 30 23.60 12.47 45.26
CA ALA A 30 24.71 13.41 45.20
C ALA A 30 24.24 14.80 44.80
N ASP A 31 23.46 14.91 43.72
CA ASP A 31 22.88 16.17 43.24
C ASP A 31 22.02 16.86 44.31
N MET A 32 21.15 16.12 45.01
CA MET A 32 20.35 16.66 46.11
C MET A 32 21.20 17.14 47.30
N SER A 33 22.33 16.48 47.57
CA SER A 33 23.24 16.85 48.66
C SER A 33 24.03 18.12 48.33
N GLU A 34 24.47 18.27 47.08
CA GLU A 34 25.25 19.43 46.62
C GLU A 34 24.42 20.71 46.56
N ASN A 35 23.11 20.59 46.33
CA ASN A 35 22.18 21.72 46.22
C ASN A 35 21.38 22.02 47.51
N ALA A 36 21.71 21.36 48.63
CA ALA A 36 21.07 21.62 49.91
C ALA A 36 21.38 23.05 50.40
N ARG A 37 20.40 23.71 51.04
CA ARG A 37 20.59 25.05 51.61
C ARG A 37 21.62 25.00 52.74
N THR A 38 22.43 26.05 52.87
CA THR A 38 23.48 26.15 53.88
C THR A 38 22.90 25.92 55.28
N GLY A 39 23.23 24.78 55.90
CA GLY A 39 22.74 24.40 57.23
C GLY A 39 21.71 23.26 57.27
N GLU A 40 21.15 22.83 56.14
CA GLU A 40 20.26 21.66 56.06
C GLU A 40 21.06 20.40 55.69
N LEU A 41 21.15 19.43 56.62
CA LEU A 41 21.72 18.11 56.32
C LEU A 41 20.66 17.22 55.68
N VAL A 42 20.82 16.92 54.39
CA VAL A 42 20.02 15.88 53.72
C VAL A 42 20.44 14.53 54.27
N ASP A 43 19.51 13.80 54.90
CA ASP A 43 19.70 12.38 55.23
C ASP A 43 19.81 11.58 53.94
N ARG A 44 21.06 11.33 53.51
CA ARG A 44 21.38 10.60 52.28
C ARG A 44 20.77 9.20 52.25
N SER A 45 20.63 8.54 53.40
CA SER A 45 20.06 7.19 53.47
C SER A 45 18.55 7.22 53.24
N ALA A 46 17.84 8.13 53.93
CA ALA A 46 16.40 8.31 53.75
C ALA A 46 16.05 8.79 52.33
N ALA A 47 16.84 9.71 51.77
CA ALA A 47 16.67 10.18 50.39
C ALA A 47 16.91 9.04 49.38
N ALA A 48 17.99 8.27 49.52
CA ALA A 48 18.27 7.11 48.65
C ALA A 48 17.15 6.06 48.69
N ASN A 49 16.62 5.75 49.87
CA ASN A 49 15.53 4.80 50.04
C ASN A 49 14.25 5.30 49.35
N THR A 50 13.95 6.60 49.44
CA THR A 50 12.76 7.19 48.80
C THR A 50 12.90 7.26 47.27
N ILE A 51 14.08 7.64 46.76
CA ILE A 51 14.39 7.62 45.32
C ILE A 51 14.26 6.20 44.78
N ARG A 52 14.83 5.21 45.48
CA ARG A 52 14.72 3.80 45.11
C ARG A 52 13.28 3.33 45.10
N ALA A 53 12.45 3.74 46.06
CA ALA A 53 11.02 3.42 46.06
C ALA A 53 10.28 4.01 44.83
N ILE A 54 10.63 5.25 44.43
CA ILE A 54 10.07 5.89 43.22
C ILE A 54 10.48 5.11 41.95
N LEU A 55 11.75 4.71 41.84
CA LEU A 55 12.27 3.96 40.70
C LEU A 55 11.74 2.52 40.66
N GLN A 56 11.64 1.84 41.80
CA GLN A 56 11.03 0.51 41.94
C GLN A 56 9.55 0.52 41.53
N GLN A 57 8.84 1.61 41.84
CA GLN A 57 7.47 1.77 41.37
C GLN A 57 7.39 1.81 39.85
N TRP A 58 8.28 2.56 39.19
CA TRP A 58 8.37 2.56 37.71
C TRP A 58 8.76 1.17 37.18
N GLU A 59 9.83 0.57 37.72
CA GLU A 59 10.33 -0.76 37.35
C GLU A 59 9.23 -1.82 37.42
N SER A 60 8.50 -1.89 38.55
CA SER A 60 7.43 -2.88 38.75
C SER A 60 6.32 -2.83 37.69
N GLN A 61 6.19 -1.72 36.98
CA GLN A 61 5.16 -1.49 35.98
C GLN A 61 5.68 -1.65 34.54
N THR A 62 7.00 -1.58 34.32
CA THR A 62 7.62 -1.59 32.99
C THR A 62 8.49 -2.80 32.71
N ILE A 63 9.01 -3.45 33.76
CA ILE A 63 9.88 -4.60 33.61
C ILE A 63 9.09 -5.80 33.04
N PRO A 64 9.60 -6.46 32.00
CA PRO A 64 8.99 -7.69 31.50
C PRO A 64 9.05 -8.79 32.56
N GLN A 65 7.95 -9.53 32.70
CA GLN A 65 7.82 -10.59 33.72
C GLN A 65 7.61 -11.94 33.05
N SER A 66 8.37 -12.94 33.47
CA SER A 66 8.22 -14.32 33.01
C SER A 66 7.67 -15.21 34.10
N HIS A 67 6.71 -16.05 33.76
CA HIS A 67 6.16 -17.09 34.62
C HIS A 67 6.27 -18.43 33.91
N GLN A 68 6.61 -19.47 34.66
CA GLN A 68 6.63 -20.83 34.15
C GLN A 68 5.66 -21.68 34.98
N SER A 69 4.87 -22.48 34.28
CA SER A 69 3.94 -23.44 34.84
C SER A 69 4.62 -24.79 35.05
N THR A 70 4.07 -25.62 35.94
CA THR A 70 4.56 -26.97 36.23
C THR A 70 4.43 -27.93 35.05
N ASP A 71 3.52 -27.65 34.11
CA ASP A 71 3.33 -28.41 32.86
C ASP A 71 4.31 -28.02 31.73
N GLY A 72 5.25 -27.11 32.00
CA GLY A 72 6.21 -26.60 31.02
C GLY A 72 5.71 -25.43 30.18
N SER A 73 4.45 -25.00 30.34
CA SER A 73 3.95 -23.78 29.72
C SER A 73 4.66 -22.54 30.28
N ALA A 74 4.86 -21.53 29.45
CA ALA A 74 5.52 -20.29 29.86
C ALA A 74 4.74 -19.06 29.41
N LEU A 75 4.72 -18.05 30.27
CA LEU A 75 4.06 -16.78 30.03
C LEU A 75 5.09 -15.67 30.20
N LEU A 76 5.37 -14.92 29.13
CA LEU A 76 6.12 -13.67 29.19
C LEU A 76 5.16 -12.49 29.02
N ILE A 77 5.22 -11.57 29.97
CA ILE A 77 4.39 -10.37 30.04
C ILE A 77 5.27 -9.18 29.69
N LEU A 78 4.86 -8.41 28.70
CA LEU A 78 5.56 -7.23 28.23
C LEU A 78 4.65 -6.00 28.37
N PRO A 79 4.86 -5.17 29.41
CA PRO A 79 4.19 -3.88 29.55
C PRO A 79 4.41 -2.95 28.35
N TYR A 80 3.35 -2.25 27.91
CA TYR A 80 3.45 -1.10 26.99
C TYR A 80 2.28 -0.13 27.29
N SER A 81 2.52 1.13 27.60
CA SER A 81 1.56 1.94 28.37
C SER A 81 0.90 3.11 27.63
N GLU A 82 -0.28 3.52 28.12
CA GLU A 82 -0.79 4.89 28.04
C GLU A 82 -0.80 5.47 29.47
N LEU A 83 -0.17 6.61 29.69
CA LEU A 83 -0.11 7.25 31.02
C LEU A 83 -1.40 8.03 31.31
N LYS A 84 -1.99 7.82 32.50
CA LYS A 84 -3.14 8.60 32.99
C LYS A 84 -2.93 9.00 34.44
N LEU A 85 -3.06 10.29 34.73
CA LEU A 85 -3.18 10.78 36.10
C LEU A 85 -4.54 10.34 36.65
N SER A 86 -4.54 9.45 37.64
CA SER A 86 -5.75 9.06 38.36
C SER A 86 -6.24 10.23 39.24
N ARG A 87 -7.30 10.92 38.84
CA ARG A 87 -8.07 11.77 39.76
C ARG A 87 -9.03 10.88 40.55
N GLN A 88 -8.67 10.49 41.76
CA GLN A 88 -9.67 9.94 42.69
C GLN A 88 -10.47 11.11 43.29
N ASN A 89 -11.79 10.96 43.29
CA ASN A 89 -12.82 11.80 43.88
C ASN A 89 -12.34 12.86 44.90
N GLY A 90 -12.57 14.13 44.57
CA GLY A 90 -12.82 15.21 45.52
C GLY A 90 -11.64 15.80 46.28
N ASN A 91 -10.56 15.07 46.56
CA ASN A 91 -9.46 15.58 47.39
C ASN A 91 -8.15 15.78 46.59
N LYS A 92 -7.74 17.05 46.44
CA LYS A 92 -6.73 17.56 45.50
C LYS A 92 -5.27 17.14 45.76
N LYS A 93 -5.00 16.22 46.69
CA LYS A 93 -3.64 15.72 46.97
C LYS A 93 -3.66 14.20 47.05
N LYS A 94 -3.47 13.52 45.92
CA LYS A 94 -3.03 12.11 45.89
C LYS A 94 -1.98 11.91 44.81
N ALA A 95 -1.00 11.06 45.16
CA ALA A 95 0.18 10.74 44.37
C ALA A 95 -0.19 10.35 42.93
N ALA A 96 0.51 10.93 41.96
CA ALA A 96 0.50 10.38 40.62
C ALA A 96 1.01 8.93 40.72
N LEU A 97 0.22 7.97 40.25
CA LEU A 97 0.66 6.57 40.19
C LEU A 97 1.03 6.28 38.74
N PHE A 98 2.24 5.78 38.51
CA PHE A 98 2.60 5.16 37.25
C PHE A 98 1.79 3.86 37.12
N LYS A 99 0.97 3.73 36.06
CA LYS A 99 0.13 2.54 35.82
C LYS A 99 0.23 2.10 34.38
N THR A 100 0.53 0.82 34.18
CA THR A 100 0.47 0.19 32.87
C THR A 100 -0.98 -0.19 32.54
N SER A 101 -1.52 0.40 31.48
CA SER A 101 -2.89 0.14 31.02
C SER A 101 -2.99 -0.92 29.91
N ARG A 102 -1.85 -1.36 29.34
CA ARG A 102 -1.82 -2.40 28.32
C ARG A 102 -0.60 -3.29 28.45
N VAL A 103 -0.76 -4.57 28.11
CA VAL A 103 0.31 -5.57 28.13
C VAL A 103 0.25 -6.43 26.88
N ARG A 104 1.40 -6.92 26.45
CA ARG A 104 1.51 -8.03 25.50
C ARG A 104 1.82 -9.29 26.29
N LEU A 105 1.08 -10.36 26.01
CA LEU A 105 1.27 -11.66 26.63
C LEU A 105 1.81 -12.61 25.57
N PHE A 106 2.91 -13.27 25.87
CA PHE A 106 3.53 -14.30 25.06
C PHE A 106 3.35 -15.62 25.80
N LEU A 107 2.48 -16.47 25.27
CA LEU A 107 2.12 -17.74 25.88
C LEU A 107 2.71 -18.88 25.07
N THR A 108 3.53 -19.74 25.68
CA THR A 108 3.92 -21.02 25.10
C THR A 108 3.15 -22.14 25.78
N GLY A 109 2.35 -22.89 25.01
CA GLY A 109 1.68 -24.09 25.54
C GLY A 109 2.65 -25.25 25.82
N PRO A 110 2.19 -26.37 26.39
CA PRO A 110 3.05 -27.52 26.72
C PRO A 110 3.68 -28.17 25.47
N HIS A 111 3.08 -27.96 24.30
CA HIS A 111 3.59 -28.41 23.00
C HIS A 111 4.47 -27.36 22.30
N GLY A 112 4.78 -26.24 22.97
CA GLY A 112 5.74 -25.26 22.50
C GLY A 112 5.28 -24.38 21.35
N GLY A 113 3.97 -24.20 21.14
CA GLY A 113 3.39 -23.18 20.24
C GLY A 113 3.25 -21.84 20.94
N LEU A 114 3.60 -20.74 20.26
CA LEU A 114 3.56 -19.37 20.79
C LEU A 114 2.27 -18.64 20.37
N SER A 115 1.43 -18.29 21.33
CA SER A 115 0.33 -17.34 21.13
C SER A 115 0.71 -15.97 21.68
N VAL A 116 0.41 -14.91 20.91
CA VAL A 116 0.65 -13.52 21.32
C VAL A 116 -0.69 -12.80 21.49
N PHE A 117 -0.95 -12.32 22.70
CA PHE A 117 -2.15 -11.55 23.01
C PHE A 117 -1.80 -10.10 23.29
N LYS A 118 -2.64 -9.19 22.80
CA LYS A 118 -2.64 -7.78 23.20
C LYS A 118 -3.81 -7.56 24.14
N PHE A 119 -3.51 -7.09 25.35
CA PHE A 119 -4.51 -6.88 26.39
C PHE A 119 -4.53 -5.42 26.83
N GLY A 120 -5.73 -4.87 27.04
CA GLY A 120 -5.94 -3.52 27.58
C GLY A 120 -6.88 -3.55 28.77
N LEU A 121 -6.52 -2.80 29.82
CA LEU A 121 -7.34 -2.58 31.01
C LEU A 121 -8.30 -1.40 30.72
N ASP A 122 -9.60 -1.67 30.52
CA ASP A 122 -10.59 -0.62 30.20
C ASP A 122 -10.91 0.29 31.40
N LYS A 123 -11.33 1.54 31.11
CA LYS A 123 -11.49 2.66 32.05
C LYS A 123 -12.66 2.51 33.03
N ASN A 124 -13.67 1.68 32.72
CA ASN A 124 -14.98 1.76 33.37
C ASN A 124 -15.26 0.64 34.39
N ASN A 125 -14.50 -0.46 34.38
CA ASN A 125 -14.64 -1.52 35.37
C ASN A 125 -13.51 -1.41 36.39
N GLY A 126 -13.61 -0.37 37.23
CA GLY A 126 -12.71 -0.21 38.36
C GLY A 126 -12.78 -1.42 39.27
N LYS A 127 -11.79 -2.32 39.17
CA LYS A 127 -11.23 -3.13 40.27
C LYS A 127 -10.21 -4.18 39.87
N LYS A 128 -10.11 -4.62 38.61
CA LYS A 128 -9.13 -5.65 38.28
C LYS A 128 -7.73 -5.06 38.16
N SER A 129 -6.90 -5.30 39.19
CA SER A 129 -5.49 -4.92 39.19
C SER A 129 -4.72 -5.70 38.11
N TYR A 130 -3.54 -5.19 37.74
CA TYR A 130 -2.56 -5.92 36.94
C TYR A 130 -2.35 -7.35 37.47
N ASP A 131 -2.30 -7.52 38.79
CA ASP A 131 -2.13 -8.80 39.46
C ASP A 131 -3.31 -9.75 39.28
N GLU A 132 -4.55 -9.25 39.24
CA GLU A 132 -5.74 -10.08 39.00
C GLU A 132 -5.79 -10.60 37.55
N ALA A 133 -5.36 -9.79 36.58
CA ALA A 133 -5.24 -10.23 35.20
C ALA A 133 -4.15 -11.32 35.08
N ILE A 134 -3.00 -11.13 35.73
CA ILE A 134 -1.94 -12.14 35.80
C ILE A 134 -2.46 -13.44 36.42
N HIS A 135 -3.12 -13.35 37.58
CA HIS A 135 -3.69 -14.52 38.25
C HIS A 135 -4.70 -15.23 37.36
N TYR A 136 -5.54 -14.50 36.63
CA TYR A 136 -6.47 -15.09 35.67
C TYR A 136 -5.76 -15.90 34.58
N PHE A 137 -4.71 -15.35 33.96
CA PHE A 137 -3.95 -16.05 32.93
C PHE A 137 -3.12 -17.21 33.47
N LEU A 138 -2.59 -17.11 34.69
CA LEU A 138 -1.90 -18.21 35.36
C LEU A 138 -2.87 -19.36 35.70
N LYS A 139 -4.07 -19.06 36.18
CA LYS A 139 -5.13 -20.06 36.39
C LYS A 139 -5.57 -20.73 35.07
N MET A 140 -5.65 -19.94 34.00
CA MET A 140 -5.91 -20.46 32.65
C MET A 140 -4.80 -21.42 32.18
N MET A 141 -3.51 -21.07 32.38
CA MET A 141 -2.40 -21.96 32.02
C MET A 141 -2.43 -23.29 32.77
N ARG A 142 -2.89 -23.29 34.02
CA ARG A 142 -3.01 -24.50 34.85
C ARG A 142 -4.23 -25.36 34.51
N GLY A 143 -5.04 -24.95 33.52
CA GLY A 143 -6.29 -25.62 33.17
C GLY A 143 -7.40 -25.46 34.22
N GLU A 144 -7.22 -24.59 35.21
CA GLU A 144 -8.19 -24.34 36.28
C GLU A 144 -9.43 -23.57 35.77
N ILE A 145 -9.31 -22.87 34.63
CA ILE A 145 -10.37 -22.07 34.01
C ILE A 145 -10.36 -22.25 32.49
N SER A 146 -11.55 -22.41 31.89
CA SER A 146 -11.75 -22.53 30.43
C SER A 146 -11.55 -21.22 29.65
N LEU A 147 -11.00 -21.32 28.44
CA LEU A 147 -10.80 -20.23 27.47
C LEU A 147 -12.09 -19.49 27.06
N GLN A 148 -13.26 -20.13 27.21
CA GLN A 148 -14.57 -19.57 26.83
C GLN A 148 -14.99 -18.36 27.69
N GLY A 149 -14.30 -18.10 28.80
CA GLY A 149 -14.51 -16.93 29.67
C GLY A 149 -13.55 -15.75 29.43
N THR A 150 -12.79 -15.75 28.33
CA THR A 150 -11.82 -14.67 28.03
C THR A 150 -12.49 -13.29 28.15
N PRO A 151 -11.86 -12.32 28.84
CA PRO A 151 -12.29 -10.92 28.73
C PRO A 151 -12.34 -10.56 27.25
N ARG A 152 -13.42 -9.91 26.79
CA ARG A 152 -13.71 -9.53 25.38
C ARG A 152 -12.61 -8.68 24.67
N TYR A 153 -11.41 -8.56 25.24
CA TYR A 153 -10.36 -7.60 24.90
C TYR A 153 -9.00 -8.22 24.56
N GLY A 154 -8.91 -9.54 24.39
CA GLY A 154 -7.72 -10.20 23.82
C GLY A 154 -7.94 -10.57 22.36
N LYS A 155 -7.24 -9.92 21.42
CA LYS A 155 -7.11 -10.46 20.05
C LYS A 155 -5.90 -11.38 20.04
N GLU A 156 -6.09 -12.64 19.64
CA GLU A 156 -4.97 -13.50 19.26
C GLU A 156 -4.33 -12.89 18.01
N ILE A 157 -3.07 -12.47 18.12
CA ILE A 157 -2.38 -11.78 17.03
C ILE A 157 -1.56 -12.82 16.27
N HIS A 158 -2.18 -13.39 15.23
CA HIS A 158 -1.55 -14.38 14.38
C HIS A 158 -0.54 -13.80 13.38
N ASP A 159 -0.45 -12.47 13.22
CA ASP A 159 0.34 -11.86 12.15
C ASP A 159 1.15 -10.66 12.61
N TYR A 160 2.39 -10.90 13.04
CA TYR A 160 3.40 -9.83 13.03
C TYR A 160 4.25 -9.96 11.77
N ASP A 161 4.46 -8.87 11.06
CA ASP A 161 5.62 -8.75 10.16
C ASP A 161 6.91 -8.91 10.97
N ARG A 162 7.97 -9.49 10.38
CA ARG A 162 9.33 -9.49 10.94
C ARG A 162 9.75 -8.08 11.41
N THR A 163 9.37 -7.04 10.68
CA THR A 163 9.58 -5.64 11.10
C THR A 163 8.70 -5.24 12.29
N GLU A 164 7.43 -5.63 12.36
CA GLU A 164 6.59 -5.31 13.52
C GLU A 164 6.97 -6.09 14.78
N PHE A 165 7.37 -7.35 14.66
CA PHE A 165 7.87 -8.14 15.78
C PHE A 165 9.20 -7.58 16.29
N ALA A 166 10.11 -7.18 15.40
CA ALA A 166 11.33 -6.47 15.79
C ALA A 166 10.96 -5.19 16.56
N LYS A 167 9.99 -4.41 16.07
CA LYS A 167 9.48 -3.19 16.73
C LYS A 167 8.96 -3.42 18.15
N ILE A 168 8.45 -4.62 18.49
CA ILE A 168 8.03 -4.96 19.87
C ILE A 168 9.19 -4.77 20.86
N PHE A 169 10.40 -5.15 20.45
CA PHE A 169 11.60 -5.18 21.28
C PHE A 169 12.59 -4.05 20.96
N THR A 170 12.30 -3.17 19.98
CA THR A 170 13.25 -2.15 19.50
C THR A 170 12.78 -0.69 19.56
N LEU A 171 11.50 -0.38 19.78
CA LEU A 171 11.02 1.03 19.76
C LEU A 171 10.55 1.54 21.14
N PRO A 172 11.34 2.38 21.83
CA PRO A 172 10.90 3.14 23.01
C PRO A 172 9.75 4.11 22.70
N ASP A 173 9.83 4.86 21.58
CA ASP A 173 8.90 5.94 21.23
C ASP A 173 7.45 5.47 20.98
N SER A 174 7.26 4.18 20.70
CA SER A 174 5.94 3.58 20.47
C SER A 174 5.30 2.99 21.74
N ARG A 175 6.03 2.95 22.87
CA ARG A 175 5.55 2.35 24.12
C ARG A 175 4.67 3.28 24.93
N TYR A 176 4.78 4.57 24.70
CA TYR A 176 4.13 5.61 25.48
C TYR A 176 3.21 6.41 24.57
N HIS A 177 1.97 5.93 24.41
CA HIS A 177 0.91 6.71 23.78
C HIS A 177 0.15 7.47 24.86
N GLY A 178 0.71 8.58 25.35
CA GLY A 178 0.12 9.39 26.41
C GLY A 178 0.68 10.81 26.48
N GLN A 179 0.01 11.70 27.20
CA GLN A 179 0.41 13.11 27.34
C GLN A 179 1.65 13.33 28.24
N ILE A 180 2.15 12.30 28.92
CA ILE A 180 3.24 12.39 29.91
C ILE A 180 4.18 11.19 29.71
N SER A 181 5.47 11.45 29.52
CA SER A 181 6.51 10.41 29.42
C SER A 181 6.93 9.88 30.80
N PRO A 182 7.53 8.67 30.91
CA PRO A 182 8.13 8.19 32.15
C PRO A 182 9.12 9.19 32.76
N ALA A 183 9.96 9.82 31.94
CA ALA A 183 10.88 10.85 32.42
C ALA A 183 10.14 12.06 32.99
N SER A 184 9.04 12.49 32.36
CA SER A 184 8.20 13.57 32.90
C SER A 184 7.62 13.22 34.28
N TYR A 185 7.19 11.96 34.47
CA TYR A 185 6.69 11.47 35.76
C TYR A 185 7.80 11.42 36.81
N LEU A 186 8.92 10.77 36.51
CA LEU A 186 10.06 10.63 37.43
C LEU A 186 10.63 12.01 37.77
N HIS A 187 10.81 12.89 36.78
CA HIS A 187 11.30 14.25 37.00
C HIS A 187 10.39 15.05 37.94
N LYS A 188 9.07 14.88 37.83
CA LYS A 188 8.14 15.51 38.78
C LYS A 188 8.26 14.90 40.18
N ALA A 189 8.24 13.57 40.30
CA ALA A 189 8.34 12.89 41.59
C ALA A 189 9.65 13.23 42.33
N LEU A 190 10.76 13.32 41.60
CA LEU A 190 12.06 13.70 42.15
C LEU A 190 12.11 15.19 42.54
N ARG A 191 11.47 16.10 41.79
CA ARG A 191 11.34 17.51 42.19
C ARG A 191 10.48 17.68 43.44
N ASP A 192 9.35 16.98 43.51
CA ASP A 192 8.48 16.99 44.69
C ASP A 192 9.24 16.45 45.93
N LEU A 193 10.05 15.40 45.74
CA LEU A 193 10.94 14.86 46.77
C LEU A 193 12.01 15.89 47.19
N ALA A 194 12.74 16.47 46.25
CA ALA A 194 13.77 17.48 46.54
C ALA A 194 13.22 18.65 47.34
N HIS A 195 12.03 19.13 46.97
CA HIS A 195 11.33 20.19 47.68
C HIS A 195 11.02 19.81 49.14
N SER A 196 10.63 18.54 49.40
CA SER A 196 10.36 18.06 50.77
C SER A 196 11.62 18.00 51.65
N TYR A 197 12.81 17.96 51.05
CA TYR A 197 14.11 17.98 51.72
C TYR A 197 14.75 19.38 51.72
N GLY A 198 14.06 20.43 51.29
CA GLY A 198 14.61 21.80 51.24
C GLY A 198 15.66 22.04 50.15
N THR A 199 15.86 21.08 49.24
CA THR A 199 16.86 21.11 48.16
C THR A 199 16.24 21.25 46.77
N SER A 200 17.08 21.36 45.74
CA SER A 200 16.70 21.29 44.33
C SER A 200 17.45 20.17 43.62
N ILE A 201 16.90 19.64 42.54
CA ILE A 201 17.61 18.75 41.62
C ILE A 201 17.98 19.49 40.34
N THR A 202 19.21 19.31 39.87
CA THR A 202 19.70 19.84 38.59
C THR A 202 19.51 18.85 37.45
N ILE A 203 19.20 17.59 37.77
CA ILE A 203 18.97 16.53 36.78
C ILE A 203 17.85 16.93 35.83
N ARG A 204 18.24 17.12 34.57
CA ARG A 204 17.32 17.52 33.49
C ARG A 204 16.46 16.34 33.05
N GLN A 205 15.27 16.65 32.53
CA GLN A 205 14.37 15.64 31.99
C GLN A 205 15.02 14.77 30.89
N ASN A 206 15.86 15.35 30.02
CA ASN A 206 16.54 14.58 28.97
C ASN A 206 17.52 13.54 29.55
N GLU A 207 18.18 13.84 30.67
CA GLU A 207 19.08 12.88 31.33
C GLU A 207 18.29 11.70 31.93
N LEU A 208 17.07 11.96 32.41
CA LEU A 208 16.13 10.92 32.81
C LEU A 208 15.66 10.09 31.61
N ASP A 209 15.35 10.73 30.48
CA ASP A 209 14.97 10.03 29.24
C ASP A 209 16.09 9.09 28.77
N ASP A 210 17.35 9.53 28.80
CA ASP A 210 18.51 8.72 28.39
C ASP A 210 18.65 7.45 29.25
N VAL A 211 18.56 7.59 30.58
CA VAL A 211 18.67 6.46 31.52
C VAL A 211 17.49 5.50 31.35
N ILE A 212 16.26 6.03 31.22
CA ILE A 212 15.06 5.23 30.98
C ILE A 212 15.18 4.44 29.69
N GLN A 213 15.60 5.07 28.58
CA GLN A 213 15.76 4.40 27.30
C GLN A 213 16.81 3.29 27.37
N MET A 214 17.95 3.55 28.02
CA MET A 214 19.01 2.56 28.20
C MET A 214 18.54 1.35 29.01
N VAL A 215 17.91 1.58 30.17
CA VAL A 215 17.41 0.52 31.07
C VAL A 215 16.30 -0.29 30.40
N GLU A 216 15.32 0.39 29.78
CA GLU A 216 14.24 -0.29 29.05
C GLU A 216 14.78 -1.10 27.88
N HIS A 217 15.75 -0.58 27.12
CA HIS A 217 16.37 -1.34 26.04
C HIS A 217 16.96 -2.67 26.57
N LYS A 218 17.67 -2.64 27.70
CA LYS A 218 18.24 -3.84 28.33
C LYS A 218 17.13 -4.81 28.80
N TRP A 219 16.05 -4.30 29.41
CA TRP A 219 14.89 -5.11 29.77
C TRP A 219 14.23 -5.78 28.55
N LEU A 220 14.19 -5.12 27.40
CA LEU A 220 13.59 -5.69 26.19
C LEU A 220 14.46 -6.69 25.47
N GLN A 221 15.76 -6.44 25.43
CA GLN A 221 16.69 -7.47 24.97
C GLN A 221 16.62 -8.67 25.91
N SER A 222 16.49 -8.46 27.23
CA SER A 222 16.29 -9.56 28.18
C SER A 222 15.02 -10.35 27.88
N ALA A 223 13.87 -9.68 27.78
CA ALA A 223 12.59 -10.31 27.45
C ALA A 223 12.62 -11.08 26.12
N ARG A 224 13.32 -10.56 25.12
CA ARG A 224 13.56 -11.25 23.85
C ARG A 224 14.33 -12.56 24.08
N TYR A 225 15.41 -12.54 24.87
CA TYR A 225 16.18 -13.74 25.18
C TYR A 225 15.41 -14.73 26.06
N THR A 226 14.61 -14.24 27.01
CA THR A 226 13.70 -15.05 27.79
C THR A 226 12.67 -15.74 26.90
N LEU A 227 12.03 -15.02 25.97
CA LEU A 227 11.12 -15.61 24.99
C LEU A 227 11.81 -16.68 24.16
N LEU A 228 13.02 -16.40 23.65
CA LEU A 228 13.81 -17.38 22.89
C LEU A 228 14.16 -18.62 23.72
N SER A 229 14.33 -18.50 25.03
CA SER A 229 14.57 -19.64 25.92
C SER A 229 13.32 -20.53 26.12
N MET A 230 12.12 -19.97 25.91
CA MET A 230 10.83 -20.65 26.08
C MET A 230 10.37 -21.42 24.84
N LEU A 231 10.93 -21.15 23.65
CA LEU A 231 10.49 -21.78 22.38
C LEU A 231 11.14 -23.16 22.17
N ASN A 232 10.41 -24.08 21.51
CA ASN A 232 10.85 -25.46 21.25
C ASN A 232 12.27 -25.53 20.67
N ARG A 233 13.15 -26.31 21.30
CA ARG A 233 14.57 -26.48 20.94
C ARG A 233 14.79 -26.90 19.48
N THR A 234 13.95 -27.75 18.88
CA THR A 234 14.15 -28.29 17.53
C THR A 234 13.77 -27.27 16.45
N ALA A 235 12.61 -26.62 16.61
CA ALA A 235 12.17 -25.55 15.72
C ALA A 235 13.06 -24.32 15.84
N LEU A 236 13.45 -23.95 17.06
CA LEU A 236 14.39 -22.85 17.31
C LEU A 236 15.77 -23.14 16.70
N ARG A 237 16.25 -24.39 16.73
CA ARG A 237 17.52 -24.77 16.10
C ARG A 237 17.48 -24.65 14.58
N ALA A 238 16.37 -25.01 13.93
CA ALA A 238 16.19 -24.81 12.49
C ALA A 238 16.13 -23.31 12.14
N VAL A 239 15.36 -22.53 12.90
CA VAL A 239 15.23 -21.07 12.83
C VAL A 239 16.58 -20.36 13.02
N LEU A 240 17.45 -20.85 13.91
CA LEU A 240 18.75 -20.25 14.24
C LEU A 240 19.91 -20.62 13.32
N LEU A 241 19.81 -21.68 12.53
CA LEU A 241 20.87 -22.08 11.58
C LEU A 241 20.94 -21.17 10.33
N ASN A 242 20.03 -20.21 10.18
CA ASN A 242 20.11 -19.16 9.16
C ASN A 242 19.91 -17.76 9.77
N ARG A 243 20.56 -16.75 9.18
CA ARG A 243 20.49 -15.38 9.71
C ARG A 243 19.10 -14.78 9.48
N GLU A 244 18.45 -14.47 10.61
CA GLU A 244 17.25 -13.63 10.76
C GLU A 244 15.90 -14.23 10.33
N SER A 245 15.59 -15.42 10.84
CA SER A 245 14.22 -15.94 10.89
C SER A 245 13.30 -15.01 11.71
N GLY A 246 12.12 -14.72 11.17
CA GLY A 246 11.08 -13.90 11.80
C GLY A 246 10.03 -14.74 12.53
N LEU A 247 9.17 -14.09 13.32
CA LEU A 247 8.05 -14.77 14.00
C LEU A 247 7.13 -15.53 13.03
N ARG A 248 6.95 -15.04 11.80
CA ARG A 248 6.13 -15.70 10.78
C ARG A 248 6.67 -17.08 10.40
N ASP A 249 8.00 -17.22 10.34
CA ASP A 249 8.64 -18.50 10.03
C ASP A 249 8.34 -19.51 11.14
N TYR A 250 8.44 -19.06 12.39
CA TYR A 250 8.06 -19.86 13.55
C TYR A 250 6.55 -20.17 13.59
N GLN A 251 5.68 -19.20 13.29
CA GLN A 251 4.22 -19.40 13.25
C GLN A 251 3.85 -20.42 12.19
N TRP A 252 4.43 -20.35 10.99
CA TRP A 252 4.23 -21.38 9.97
C TRP A 252 4.73 -22.74 10.43
N LEU A 253 5.93 -22.84 11.01
CA LEU A 253 6.48 -24.11 11.52
C LEU A 253 5.59 -24.74 12.61
N THR A 254 4.93 -23.92 13.44
CA THR A 254 4.18 -24.38 14.62
C THR A 254 2.66 -24.28 14.50
N LYS A 255 2.13 -23.80 13.36
CA LYS A 255 0.69 -23.52 13.16
C LYS A 255 -0.21 -24.74 13.38
N GLN A 256 0.30 -25.94 13.15
CA GLN A 256 -0.44 -27.16 13.43
C GLN A 256 0.18 -27.86 14.64
N ASN A 257 -0.67 -28.30 15.56
CA ASN A 257 -0.26 -29.04 16.77
C ASN A 257 0.11 -30.50 16.48
N ASP A 258 0.26 -30.88 15.21
CA ASP A 258 0.68 -32.22 14.79
C ASP A 258 2.21 -32.26 14.66
N PRO A 259 2.93 -33.00 15.53
CA PRO A 259 4.39 -33.10 15.50
C PRO A 259 4.94 -33.61 14.16
N VAL A 260 4.22 -34.49 13.46
CA VAL A 260 4.65 -35.04 12.17
C VAL A 260 4.63 -33.96 11.09
N ILE A 261 3.62 -33.11 11.09
CA ILE A 261 3.53 -31.98 10.17
C ILE A 261 4.58 -30.92 10.50
N GLN A 262 4.82 -30.67 11.78
CA GLN A 262 5.91 -29.79 12.21
C GLN A 262 7.27 -30.31 11.74
N ASP A 263 7.56 -31.60 11.92
CA ASP A 263 8.82 -32.19 11.47
C ASP A 263 8.99 -32.13 9.95
N LYS A 264 7.92 -32.36 9.17
CA LYS A 264 7.94 -32.17 7.71
C LYS A 264 8.26 -30.72 7.32
N ARG A 265 7.61 -29.75 7.98
CA ARG A 265 7.86 -28.32 7.76
C ARG A 265 9.27 -27.92 8.17
N ILE A 266 9.78 -28.45 9.29
CA ILE A 266 11.16 -28.24 9.75
C ILE A 266 12.15 -28.84 8.76
N GLY A 267 11.90 -30.05 8.25
CA GLY A 267 12.73 -30.69 7.23
C GLY A 267 12.77 -29.88 5.93
N ALA A 268 11.62 -29.37 5.49
CA ALA A 268 11.52 -28.46 4.35
C ALA A 268 12.27 -27.14 4.60
N TYR A 269 12.12 -26.53 5.78
CA TYR A 269 12.83 -25.31 6.16
C TYR A 269 14.34 -25.51 6.16
N ALA A 270 14.82 -26.59 6.79
CA ALA A 270 16.24 -26.90 6.92
C ALA A 270 16.89 -27.14 5.55
N SER A 271 16.14 -27.77 4.64
CA SER A 271 16.61 -28.09 3.30
C SER A 271 16.49 -26.91 2.32
N TYR A 272 15.59 -25.95 2.58
CA TYR A 272 15.25 -24.86 1.65
C TYR A 272 14.95 -23.50 2.35
N PRO A 273 15.86 -22.96 3.16
CA PRO A 273 15.57 -21.78 3.99
C PRO A 273 15.23 -20.51 3.18
N GLY A 274 15.81 -20.34 1.98
CA GLY A 274 15.53 -19.21 1.10
C GLY A 274 14.09 -19.19 0.54
N LEU A 275 13.42 -20.34 0.49
CA LEU A 275 12.04 -20.47 -0.01
C LEU A 275 11.00 -20.14 1.05
N MET A 276 11.40 -20.02 2.31
CA MET A 276 10.47 -19.91 3.44
C MET A 276 9.51 -18.74 3.37
N ARG A 277 9.96 -17.62 2.80
CA ARG A 277 9.12 -16.44 2.57
C ARG A 277 7.92 -16.74 1.66
N LEU A 278 8.01 -17.68 0.71
CA LEU A 278 6.88 -18.14 -0.10
C LEU A 278 5.79 -18.83 0.75
N PHE A 279 6.18 -19.41 1.88
CA PHE A 279 5.28 -20.13 2.79
C PHE A 279 4.79 -19.27 3.95
N THR A 280 5.48 -18.18 4.29
CA THR A 280 5.22 -17.37 5.49
C THR A 280 4.58 -16.01 5.22
N GLU A 281 4.58 -15.48 3.98
CA GLU A 281 4.14 -14.09 3.72
C GLU A 281 2.62 -13.84 3.68
N ALA A 282 1.75 -14.70 3.12
CA ALA A 282 0.32 -14.39 2.98
C ALA A 282 -0.50 -14.30 4.27
N GLN A 283 -0.03 -14.80 5.42
CA GLN A 283 -0.88 -14.82 6.62
C GLN A 283 -1.23 -13.39 7.08
N GLY A 284 -0.26 -12.46 7.04
CA GLY A 284 -0.51 -11.05 7.37
C GLY A 284 -1.22 -10.23 6.28
N TRP A 285 -1.46 -10.78 5.09
CA TRP A 285 -2.07 -10.05 3.98
C TRP A 285 -3.60 -9.97 4.07
N ASP A 286 -4.23 -10.88 4.84
CA ASP A 286 -5.67 -11.13 4.75
C ASP A 286 -6.56 -10.05 5.40
N GLU A 287 -6.06 -9.24 6.34
CA GLU A 287 -6.91 -8.25 7.03
C GLU A 287 -6.51 -6.77 6.80
N THR A 288 -5.22 -6.45 6.79
CA THR A 288 -4.74 -5.05 6.78
C THR A 288 -4.50 -4.56 5.35
N PHE A 289 -3.90 -5.40 4.50
CA PHE A 289 -3.68 -5.10 3.08
C PHE A 289 -4.97 -5.21 2.26
N ASN A 290 -5.81 -6.20 2.56
CA ASN A 290 -7.17 -6.31 2.00
C ASN A 290 -8.03 -5.05 2.26
N ARG A 291 -7.83 -4.33 3.39
CA ARG A 291 -8.53 -3.06 3.64
C ARG A 291 -8.00 -1.88 2.80
N ALA A 292 -6.70 -1.81 2.57
CA ALA A 292 -6.09 -0.76 1.76
C ALA A 292 -6.31 -0.97 0.25
N GLN A 293 -6.27 -2.23 -0.22
CA GLN A 293 -6.34 -2.60 -1.64
C GLN A 293 -7.74 -2.92 -2.15
N ARG A 294 -8.75 -3.18 -1.30
CA ARG A 294 -10.17 -3.18 -1.74
C ARG A 294 -10.58 -1.87 -2.43
N ARG A 295 -9.82 -0.78 -2.22
CA ARG A 295 -10.00 0.50 -2.92
C ARG A 295 -9.42 0.52 -4.34
N ASN A 296 -8.51 -0.40 -4.69
CA ASN A 296 -7.93 -0.57 -6.03
C ASN A 296 -8.30 -1.94 -6.60
N SER A 297 -9.38 -2.00 -7.38
CA SER A 297 -9.97 -3.23 -7.93
C SER A 297 -9.01 -4.06 -8.80
N GLN A 298 -7.99 -3.45 -9.42
CA GLN A 298 -7.11 -4.12 -10.39
C GLN A 298 -6.16 -5.17 -9.77
N ASN A 299 -5.87 -5.12 -8.46
CA ASN A 299 -4.92 -6.05 -7.83
C ASN A 299 -5.57 -7.26 -7.15
N HIS A 300 -6.90 -7.29 -7.03
CA HIS A 300 -7.58 -8.29 -6.21
C HIS A 300 -7.42 -9.72 -6.75
N ALA A 301 -7.46 -9.90 -8.07
CA ALA A 301 -7.29 -11.21 -8.70
C ALA A 301 -5.87 -11.77 -8.51
N THR A 302 -4.83 -10.92 -8.65
CA THR A 302 -3.43 -11.29 -8.43
C THR A 302 -3.20 -11.75 -7.00
N ILE A 303 -3.73 -10.99 -6.02
CA ILE A 303 -3.59 -11.32 -4.60
C ILE A 303 -4.33 -12.62 -4.26
N LYS A 304 -5.56 -12.80 -4.76
CA LYS A 304 -6.33 -14.04 -4.56
C LYS A 304 -5.57 -15.25 -5.09
N HIS A 305 -4.95 -15.12 -6.26
CA HIS A 305 -4.15 -16.18 -6.86
C HIS A 305 -2.88 -16.48 -6.04
N GLN A 306 -2.18 -15.46 -5.52
CA GLN A 306 -1.03 -15.64 -4.63
C GLN A 306 -1.40 -16.40 -3.36
N ILE A 307 -2.52 -16.05 -2.72
CA ILE A 307 -3.02 -16.73 -1.51
C ILE A 307 -3.31 -18.21 -1.80
N GLU A 308 -3.96 -18.50 -2.93
CA GLU A 308 -4.30 -19.89 -3.30
C GLU A 308 -3.05 -20.73 -3.60
N ASN A 309 -2.08 -20.14 -4.30
CA ASN A 309 -0.79 -20.77 -4.57
C ASN A 309 -0.07 -21.11 -3.26
N GLN A 310 -0.05 -20.20 -2.29
CA GLN A 310 0.61 -20.42 -1.00
C GLN A 310 -0.12 -21.46 -0.11
N LYS A 311 -1.45 -21.49 -0.14
CA LYS A 311 -2.24 -22.55 0.52
C LYS A 311 -1.90 -23.92 -0.07
N THR A 312 -1.83 -23.99 -1.40
CA THR A 312 -1.45 -25.21 -2.11
C THR A 312 -0.03 -25.64 -1.73
N LEU A 313 0.95 -24.71 -1.76
CA LEU A 313 2.33 -24.97 -1.33
C LEU A 313 2.39 -25.54 0.10
N THR A 314 1.68 -24.91 1.04
CA THR A 314 1.69 -25.35 2.45
C THR A 314 1.07 -26.74 2.59
N ARG A 315 -0.05 -27.00 1.92
CA ARG A 315 -0.72 -28.31 1.95
C ARG A 315 0.18 -29.41 1.38
N SER A 316 0.91 -29.13 0.31
CA SER A 316 1.84 -30.09 -0.28
C SER A 316 2.96 -30.45 0.71
N ILE A 317 3.57 -29.48 1.39
CA ILE A 317 4.58 -29.74 2.43
C ILE A 317 3.99 -30.54 3.60
N ASP A 318 2.80 -30.18 4.07
CA ASP A 318 2.11 -30.90 5.15
C ASP A 318 1.87 -32.38 4.79
N ASN A 319 1.58 -32.63 3.51
CA ASN A 319 1.42 -33.97 2.95
C ASN A 319 2.75 -34.70 2.73
N GLY A 320 3.90 -34.09 3.06
CA GLY A 320 5.22 -34.71 2.95
C GLY A 320 5.95 -34.45 1.63
N ALA A 321 5.42 -33.56 0.78
CA ALA A 321 6.14 -33.13 -0.42
C ALA A 321 7.42 -32.35 -0.01
N SER A 322 8.50 -32.54 -0.76
CA SER A 322 9.65 -31.64 -0.67
C SER A 322 9.26 -30.22 -1.15
N ALA A 323 9.97 -29.16 -0.73
CA ALA A 323 9.70 -27.82 -1.25
C ALA A 323 9.79 -27.74 -2.79
N PRO A 324 10.76 -28.38 -3.46
CA PRO A 324 10.74 -28.55 -4.92
C PRO A 324 9.48 -29.19 -5.47
N THR A 325 8.99 -30.27 -4.84
CA THR A 325 7.77 -30.97 -5.26
C THR A 325 6.53 -30.09 -5.08
N ALA A 326 6.40 -29.45 -3.92
CA ALA A 326 5.31 -28.52 -3.64
C ALA A 326 5.27 -27.35 -4.63
N LEU A 327 6.45 -26.76 -4.91
CA LEU A 327 6.61 -25.73 -5.94
C LEU A 327 6.18 -26.27 -7.31
N LYS A 328 6.64 -27.47 -7.69
CA LYS A 328 6.25 -28.10 -8.95
C LYS A 328 4.73 -28.29 -9.06
N GLU A 329 4.06 -28.71 -8.00
CA GLU A 329 2.59 -28.89 -7.98
C GLU A 329 1.85 -27.56 -8.21
N VAL A 330 2.27 -26.50 -7.52
CA VAL A 330 1.67 -25.17 -7.68
C VAL A 330 1.95 -24.60 -9.07
N PHE A 331 3.16 -24.77 -9.57
CA PHE A 331 3.58 -24.17 -10.83
C PHE A 331 3.15 -24.97 -12.07
N ALA A 332 3.00 -26.30 -11.96
CA ALA A 332 2.50 -27.14 -13.06
C ALA A 332 0.99 -27.00 -13.30
N SER A 333 0.23 -26.52 -12.30
CA SER A 333 -1.22 -26.32 -12.44
C SER A 333 -1.61 -25.19 -13.41
N GLY A 334 -0.67 -24.33 -13.83
CA GLY A 334 -0.93 -23.22 -14.75
C GLY A 334 0.16 -22.89 -15.78
N ALA A 335 1.34 -23.54 -15.75
CA ALA A 335 2.40 -23.34 -16.73
C ALA A 335 2.51 -24.55 -17.67
N THR A 336 2.58 -24.30 -18.98
CA THR A 336 2.80 -25.33 -20.00
C THR A 336 4.21 -25.94 -19.96
N ALA A 337 5.13 -25.40 -19.16
CA ALA A 337 6.49 -25.90 -19.00
C ALA A 337 6.84 -26.08 -17.51
N PRO A 338 7.51 -27.19 -17.13
CA PRO A 338 7.96 -27.41 -15.75
C PRO A 338 8.98 -26.35 -15.32
N VAL A 339 8.92 -25.90 -14.06
CA VAL A 339 9.97 -25.06 -13.47
C VAL A 339 11.30 -25.80 -13.60
N PRO A 340 12.33 -25.24 -14.27
CA PRO A 340 13.52 -26.02 -14.57
C PRO A 340 14.18 -26.53 -13.29
N PRO A 341 14.59 -27.82 -13.23
CA PRO A 341 15.18 -28.42 -12.04
C PRO A 341 16.35 -27.62 -11.45
N ARG A 342 17.10 -26.86 -12.26
CA ARG A 342 18.20 -26.01 -11.79
C ARG A 342 17.79 -24.78 -10.96
N TYR A 343 16.52 -24.40 -10.92
CA TYR A 343 16.00 -23.40 -9.97
C TYR A 343 15.51 -24.05 -8.69
N LEU A 344 15.38 -25.38 -8.68
CA LEU A 344 15.12 -26.21 -7.51
C LEU A 344 16.40 -26.84 -6.95
N ALA A 345 17.48 -26.89 -7.75
CA ALA A 345 18.78 -27.47 -7.43
C ALA A 345 19.76 -26.63 -6.59
N PRO A 346 19.74 -25.28 -6.54
CA PRO A 346 20.76 -24.53 -5.78
C PRO A 346 20.55 -24.62 -4.27
N TYR A 347 19.40 -25.14 -3.82
CA TYR A 347 19.04 -25.16 -2.41
C TYR A 347 19.80 -26.21 -1.60
N HIS A 348 20.53 -27.12 -2.26
CA HIS A 348 21.50 -27.99 -1.60
C HIS A 348 22.87 -27.29 -1.52
N GLY A 349 22.96 -26.26 -0.68
CA GLY A 349 24.25 -25.77 -0.16
C GLY A 349 25.06 -24.76 -1.00
N ALA A 350 24.49 -24.11 -2.02
CA ALA A 350 25.19 -23.08 -2.78
C ALA A 350 24.80 -21.66 -2.32
N ASN A 351 25.64 -21.05 -1.48
CA ASN A 351 25.73 -19.62 -1.14
C ASN A 351 24.44 -18.77 -1.24
N ASP A 352 23.93 -18.35 -0.08
CA ASP A 352 22.93 -17.27 0.13
C ASP A 352 23.26 -15.94 -0.58
N GLN A 353 24.43 -15.81 -1.23
CA GLN A 353 24.83 -14.65 -2.02
C GLN A 353 24.08 -14.51 -3.36
N VAL A 354 23.41 -15.56 -3.86
CA VAL A 354 22.66 -15.51 -5.12
C VAL A 354 21.20 -15.09 -4.92
N PHE A 355 20.61 -15.39 -3.77
CA PHE A 355 19.18 -15.24 -3.50
C PHE A 355 18.91 -14.07 -2.54
N ASP A 356 18.85 -12.86 -3.10
CA ASP A 356 18.53 -11.65 -2.33
C ASP A 356 17.02 -11.33 -2.32
N ARG A 357 16.62 -10.22 -1.71
CA ARG A 357 15.21 -9.79 -1.65
C ARG A 357 14.52 -9.69 -3.02
N TYR A 358 15.25 -9.45 -4.12
CA TYR A 358 14.67 -9.31 -5.46
C TYR A 358 14.35 -10.67 -6.07
N SER A 359 15.18 -11.67 -5.82
CA SER A 359 14.89 -13.05 -6.25
C SER A 359 13.58 -13.57 -5.66
N LEU A 360 13.36 -13.33 -4.37
CA LEU A 360 12.10 -13.61 -3.71
C LEU A 360 10.94 -12.84 -4.32
N LYS A 361 11.11 -11.53 -4.53
CA LYS A 361 10.09 -10.68 -5.13
C LYS A 361 9.66 -11.19 -6.50
N VAL A 362 10.60 -11.71 -7.30
CA VAL A 362 10.26 -12.34 -8.58
C VAL A 362 9.43 -13.60 -8.38
N LEU A 363 9.82 -14.48 -7.45
CA LEU A 363 9.10 -15.72 -7.17
C LEU A 363 7.72 -15.51 -6.51
N THR A 364 7.50 -14.38 -5.84
CA THR A 364 6.24 -14.05 -5.13
C THR A 364 5.33 -13.15 -5.96
N GLU A 365 5.86 -12.05 -6.50
CA GLU A 365 5.10 -10.98 -7.18
C GLU A 365 5.14 -11.07 -8.71
N ARG A 366 6.21 -11.65 -9.28
CA ARG A 366 6.42 -11.71 -10.75
C ARG A 366 6.39 -13.13 -11.29
N LEU A 367 5.83 -14.06 -10.53
CA LEU A 367 5.85 -15.48 -10.86
C LEU A 367 5.27 -15.77 -12.26
N ALA A 368 4.20 -15.08 -12.64
CA ALA A 368 3.54 -15.24 -13.93
C ALA A 368 4.39 -14.81 -15.15
N PHE A 369 5.57 -14.22 -14.92
CA PHE A 369 6.53 -13.88 -15.97
C PHE A 369 7.49 -15.02 -16.28
N LEU A 370 7.83 -15.88 -15.30
CA LEU A 370 8.86 -16.90 -15.48
C LEU A 370 8.61 -17.84 -16.67
N PRO A 371 7.39 -18.36 -16.90
CA PRO A 371 7.15 -19.26 -18.03
C PRO A 371 7.37 -18.63 -19.41
N GLN A 372 7.48 -17.29 -19.48
CA GLN A 372 7.65 -16.56 -20.72
C GLN A 372 9.13 -16.41 -21.14
N PHE A 373 10.06 -16.71 -20.24
CA PHE A 373 11.50 -16.65 -20.49
C PHE A 373 12.05 -18.05 -20.73
N SER A 374 12.92 -18.17 -21.74
CA SER A 374 13.73 -19.38 -21.88
C SER A 374 14.78 -19.46 -20.78
N ARG A 375 15.25 -20.69 -20.54
CA ARG A 375 16.12 -21.04 -19.42
C ARG A 375 17.34 -20.13 -19.36
N GLU A 376 18.01 -19.87 -20.47
CA GLU A 376 19.21 -19.03 -20.57
C GLU A 376 19.06 -17.58 -20.08
N HIS A 377 17.84 -17.03 -20.02
CA HIS A 377 17.59 -15.64 -19.58
C HIS A 377 17.42 -15.47 -18.08
N TYR A 378 17.36 -16.57 -17.34
CA TYR A 378 17.14 -16.51 -15.91
C TYR A 378 18.43 -16.15 -15.15
N PRO A 379 18.31 -15.36 -14.05
CA PRO A 379 19.45 -14.90 -13.27
C PRO A 379 20.30 -16.00 -12.65
N LYS A 380 21.60 -15.74 -12.53
CA LYS A 380 22.61 -16.62 -11.91
C LYS A 380 23.21 -16.03 -10.63
N ASN A 381 23.04 -14.74 -10.37
CA ASN A 381 23.57 -14.02 -9.20
C ASN A 381 22.61 -12.91 -8.75
N ALA A 382 22.80 -12.36 -7.56
CA ALA A 382 21.93 -11.32 -7.00
C ALA A 382 21.79 -10.05 -7.88
N PRO A 383 22.87 -9.49 -8.47
CA PRO A 383 22.75 -8.38 -9.43
C PRO A 383 21.87 -8.71 -10.65
N GLU A 384 21.96 -9.91 -11.20
CA GLU A 384 21.09 -10.36 -12.29
C GLU A 384 19.63 -10.50 -11.84
N TRP A 385 19.38 -10.97 -10.62
CA TRP A 385 18.02 -11.05 -10.06
C TRP A 385 17.37 -9.67 -9.93
N ARG A 386 18.13 -8.67 -9.53
CA ARG A 386 17.66 -7.28 -9.51
C ARG A 386 17.28 -6.79 -10.90
N ARG A 387 18.14 -7.00 -11.90
CA ARG A 387 17.86 -6.62 -13.29
C ARG A 387 16.65 -7.36 -13.84
N PHE A 388 16.46 -8.62 -13.45
CA PHE A 388 15.32 -9.43 -13.87
C PHE A 388 14.01 -9.00 -13.20
N ASP A 389 14.01 -8.63 -11.92
CA ASP A 389 12.85 -7.99 -11.26
C ASP A 389 12.48 -6.68 -11.95
N GLU A 390 13.47 -5.83 -12.25
CA GLU A 390 13.26 -4.58 -12.98
C GLU A 390 12.68 -4.84 -14.38
N LEU A 391 13.20 -5.83 -15.10
CA LEU A 391 12.67 -6.27 -16.39
C LEU A 391 11.22 -6.73 -16.28
N CYS A 392 10.90 -7.62 -15.34
CA CYS A 392 9.53 -8.07 -15.11
C CYS A 392 8.59 -6.92 -14.73
N GLY A 393 9.06 -5.98 -13.90
CA GLY A 393 8.32 -4.77 -13.54
C GLY A 393 8.07 -3.86 -14.73
N ASN A 394 9.04 -3.72 -15.64
CA ASN A 394 8.89 -2.96 -16.88
C ASN A 394 7.87 -3.61 -17.83
N ILE A 395 7.94 -4.94 -18.00
CA ILE A 395 7.01 -5.69 -18.85
C ILE A 395 5.59 -5.63 -18.25
N ALA A 396 5.43 -5.76 -16.93
CA ALA A 396 4.13 -5.61 -16.27
C ALA A 396 3.51 -4.23 -16.49
N ARG A 397 4.31 -3.16 -16.40
CA ARG A 397 3.86 -1.79 -16.71
C ARG A 397 3.46 -1.67 -18.19
N ALA A 398 4.29 -2.19 -19.09
CA ALA A 398 4.00 -2.17 -20.53
C ALA A 398 2.72 -2.97 -20.87
N GLU A 399 2.50 -4.10 -20.22
CA GLU A 399 1.27 -4.91 -20.34
C GLU A 399 0.05 -4.11 -19.86
N GLY A 400 0.15 -3.41 -18.72
CA GLY A 400 -0.91 -2.54 -18.22
C GLY A 400 -1.22 -1.35 -19.13
N TYR A 401 -0.21 -0.76 -19.76
CA TYR A 401 -0.38 0.37 -20.69
C TYR A 401 -0.92 -0.05 -22.06
N THR A 402 -0.50 -1.20 -22.56
CA THR A 402 -0.73 -1.58 -23.97
C THR A 402 -1.72 -2.71 -24.16
N HIS A 403 -2.02 -3.49 -23.11
CA HIS A 403 -2.79 -4.74 -23.19
C HIS A 403 -2.23 -5.77 -24.19
N MET A 404 -0.95 -5.63 -24.57
CA MET A 404 -0.27 -6.55 -25.46
C MET A 404 -0.08 -7.92 -24.78
N PRO A 405 -0.09 -9.02 -25.55
CA PRO A 405 0.27 -10.33 -25.03
C PRO A 405 1.65 -10.31 -24.36
N ARG A 406 1.74 -10.78 -23.10
CA ARG A 406 2.96 -10.74 -22.30
C ARG A 406 4.18 -11.30 -23.01
N GLN A 407 4.04 -12.43 -23.72
CA GLN A 407 5.12 -13.03 -24.49
C GLN A 407 5.70 -12.09 -25.55
N ALA A 408 4.87 -11.27 -26.20
CA ALA A 408 5.33 -10.32 -27.21
C ALA A 408 6.18 -9.20 -26.58
N LEU A 409 5.80 -8.73 -25.39
CA LEU A 409 6.55 -7.75 -24.61
C LEU A 409 7.88 -8.32 -24.12
N VAL A 410 7.88 -9.56 -23.60
CA VAL A 410 9.10 -10.28 -23.21
C VAL A 410 10.07 -10.39 -24.38
N ASN A 411 9.60 -10.89 -25.52
CA ASN A 411 10.42 -11.02 -26.73
C ASN A 411 11.00 -9.68 -27.20
N TYR A 412 10.22 -8.60 -27.10
CA TYR A 412 10.69 -7.27 -27.46
C TYR A 412 11.76 -6.75 -26.51
N SER A 413 11.54 -6.87 -25.18
CA SER A 413 12.49 -6.40 -24.17
C SER A 413 13.80 -7.17 -24.20
N LEU A 414 13.76 -8.49 -24.46
CA LEU A 414 14.97 -9.31 -24.62
C LEU A 414 15.77 -8.93 -25.86
N LYS A 415 15.10 -8.58 -26.97
CA LYS A 415 15.76 -8.11 -28.20
C LYS A 415 16.29 -6.67 -28.10
N ASN A 416 15.75 -5.85 -27.18
CA ASN A 416 16.06 -4.42 -27.07
C ASN A 416 16.38 -3.99 -25.62
N PRO A 417 17.33 -4.65 -24.92
CA PRO A 417 17.52 -4.45 -23.48
C PRO A 417 17.97 -3.03 -23.10
N GLN A 418 18.61 -2.31 -24.02
CA GLN A 418 19.14 -0.95 -23.79
C GLN A 418 18.17 0.16 -24.21
N LYS A 419 17.09 -0.17 -24.92
CA LYS A 419 16.19 0.84 -25.48
C LYS A 419 15.19 1.29 -24.43
N LYS A 420 15.37 2.49 -23.89
CA LYS A 420 14.30 3.16 -23.13
C LYS A 420 13.12 3.36 -24.07
N THR A 421 12.05 2.61 -23.79
CA THR A 421 10.81 2.67 -24.54
C THR A 421 9.84 3.56 -23.75
N ASP A 422 9.31 4.58 -24.41
CA ASP A 422 8.34 5.49 -23.81
C ASP A 422 6.96 4.85 -23.80
N TRP A 423 6.73 3.99 -22.83
CA TRP A 423 5.47 3.27 -22.68
C TRP A 423 4.27 4.18 -22.42
N GLN A 424 4.49 5.42 -21.94
CA GLN A 424 3.41 6.37 -21.73
C GLN A 424 2.87 6.86 -23.07
N ASN A 425 3.75 7.33 -23.97
CA ASN A 425 3.34 7.71 -25.32
C ASN A 425 2.70 6.53 -26.07
N ILE A 426 3.25 5.32 -25.93
CA ILE A 426 2.63 4.13 -26.52
C ILE A 426 1.24 3.86 -25.93
N SER A 427 1.04 4.06 -24.62
CA SER A 427 -0.27 3.95 -23.96
C SER A 427 -1.29 4.90 -24.57
N ASP A 428 -0.91 6.15 -24.80
CA ASP A 428 -1.78 7.18 -25.37
C ASP A 428 -2.20 6.81 -26.80
N PHE A 429 -1.24 6.35 -27.60
CA PHE A 429 -1.49 5.85 -28.96
C PHE A 429 -2.39 4.61 -28.97
N VAL A 430 -2.11 3.61 -28.12
CA VAL A 430 -2.93 2.38 -28.00
C VAL A 430 -4.35 2.74 -27.59
N THR A 431 -4.52 3.64 -26.63
CA THR A 431 -5.83 4.12 -26.19
C THR A 431 -6.57 4.78 -27.34
N LYS A 432 -5.90 5.62 -28.14
CA LYS A 432 -6.50 6.27 -29.31
C LYS A 432 -6.93 5.25 -30.36
N ILE A 433 -6.09 4.29 -30.73
CA ILE A 433 -6.46 3.22 -31.68
C ILE A 433 -7.65 2.41 -31.15
N GLN A 434 -7.63 2.01 -29.88
CA GLN A 434 -8.72 1.24 -29.29
C GLN A 434 -10.03 2.02 -29.34
N LYS A 435 -10.01 3.32 -29.00
CA LYS A 435 -11.21 4.18 -29.06
C LYS A 435 -11.71 4.42 -30.49
N VAL A 436 -10.82 4.69 -31.43
CA VAL A 436 -11.20 5.08 -32.80
C VAL A 436 -11.50 3.88 -33.70
N ILE A 437 -10.93 2.70 -33.41
CA ILE A 437 -11.08 1.51 -34.25
C ILE A 437 -11.84 0.41 -33.52
N LEU A 438 -11.35 -0.08 -32.38
CA LEU A 438 -11.94 -1.24 -31.70
C LEU A 438 -13.36 -0.96 -31.19
N LEU A 439 -13.58 0.22 -30.59
CA LEU A 439 -14.87 0.55 -30.00
C LEU A 439 -16.01 0.64 -31.03
N PRO A 440 -15.85 1.30 -32.20
CA PRO A 440 -16.83 1.21 -33.29
C PRO A 440 -17.16 -0.22 -33.73
N LEU A 441 -16.17 -1.14 -33.78
CA LEU A 441 -16.44 -2.55 -34.09
C LEU A 441 -17.38 -3.20 -33.07
N ILE A 442 -17.20 -2.87 -31.79
CA ILE A 442 -18.06 -3.37 -30.71
C ILE A 442 -19.47 -2.81 -30.86
N VAL A 443 -19.61 -1.50 -31.08
CA VAL A 443 -20.91 -0.83 -31.28
C VAL A 443 -21.65 -1.44 -32.46
N SER A 444 -21.01 -1.51 -33.62
CA SER A 444 -21.58 -2.10 -34.84
C SER A 444 -22.08 -3.53 -34.58
N ARG A 445 -21.32 -4.33 -33.82
CA ARG A 445 -21.71 -5.71 -33.55
C ARG A 445 -22.88 -5.83 -32.57
N ILE A 446 -23.02 -4.91 -31.62
CA ILE A 446 -24.17 -4.86 -30.71
C ILE A 446 -25.42 -4.39 -31.47
N GLN A 447 -25.30 -3.41 -32.37
CA GLN A 447 -26.42 -2.95 -33.19
C GLN A 447 -26.95 -4.05 -34.11
N GLN A 448 -26.06 -4.84 -34.71
CA GLN A 448 -26.43 -6.03 -35.49
C GLN A 448 -27.19 -7.10 -34.67
N SER A 449 -27.14 -7.05 -33.33
CA SER A 449 -28.00 -7.89 -32.47
C SER A 449 -29.36 -7.26 -32.12
N GLY A 450 -29.71 -6.13 -32.73
CA GLY A 450 -31.00 -5.45 -32.55
C GLY A 450 -31.10 -4.63 -31.25
N ASN A 451 -29.97 -4.17 -30.72
CA ASN A 451 -29.93 -3.50 -29.43
C ASN A 451 -29.74 -1.99 -29.55
N GLU A 452 -30.77 -1.22 -29.18
CA GLU A 452 -30.75 0.25 -29.16
C GLU A 452 -29.86 0.83 -28.06
N THR A 453 -29.61 0.10 -26.95
CA THR A 453 -28.70 0.55 -25.88
C THR A 453 -27.24 0.19 -26.14
N ALA A 454 -26.81 0.17 -27.41
CA ALA A 454 -25.51 -0.32 -27.84
C ALA A 454 -24.34 0.38 -27.12
N THR A 455 -24.46 1.68 -26.88
CA THR A 455 -23.41 2.55 -26.36
C THR A 455 -22.91 2.16 -24.96
N ARG A 456 -23.83 1.91 -24.01
CA ARG A 456 -23.47 1.58 -22.62
C ARG A 456 -22.82 0.19 -22.52
N GLU A 457 -23.35 -0.77 -23.27
CA GLU A 457 -22.80 -2.12 -23.27
C GLU A 457 -21.48 -2.22 -24.01
N ALA A 458 -21.32 -1.43 -25.08
CA ALA A 458 -20.07 -1.33 -25.80
C ALA A 458 -18.92 -0.96 -24.87
N GLN A 459 -19.14 -0.04 -23.91
CA GLN A 459 -18.13 0.31 -22.91
C GLN A 459 -17.76 -0.88 -22.01
N SER A 460 -18.73 -1.69 -21.57
CA SER A 460 -18.45 -2.88 -20.75
C SER A 460 -17.62 -3.92 -21.53
N ILE A 461 -17.94 -4.16 -22.80
CA ILE A 461 -17.17 -5.08 -23.65
C ILE A 461 -15.80 -4.47 -23.97
N PHE A 462 -15.73 -3.17 -24.18
CA PHE A 462 -14.49 -2.44 -24.49
C PHE A 462 -13.48 -2.53 -23.35
N GLN A 463 -13.93 -2.54 -22.09
CA GLN A 463 -13.07 -2.71 -20.93
C GLN A 463 -12.67 -4.19 -20.66
N ASP A 464 -13.21 -5.16 -21.41
CA ASP A 464 -12.86 -6.56 -21.25
C ASP A 464 -11.43 -6.83 -21.75
N ASN A 465 -10.58 -7.38 -20.86
CA ASN A 465 -9.18 -7.65 -21.16
C ASN A 465 -8.98 -8.67 -22.29
N GLN A 466 -9.90 -9.62 -22.50
CA GLN A 466 -9.78 -10.60 -23.59
C GLN A 466 -10.04 -9.92 -24.94
N VAL A 467 -11.02 -9.00 -25.00
CA VAL A 467 -11.32 -8.23 -26.21
C VAL A 467 -10.14 -7.33 -26.57
N ARG A 468 -9.63 -6.55 -25.60
CA ARG A 468 -8.46 -5.67 -25.81
C ARG A 468 -7.23 -6.48 -26.18
N SER A 469 -6.94 -7.58 -25.49
CA SER A 469 -5.78 -8.43 -25.79
C SER A 469 -5.88 -9.10 -27.17
N ALA A 470 -7.05 -9.58 -27.58
CA ALA A 470 -7.26 -10.15 -28.91
C ALA A 470 -7.06 -9.11 -30.02
N PHE A 471 -7.52 -7.88 -29.81
CA PHE A 471 -7.28 -6.76 -30.73
C PHE A 471 -5.79 -6.40 -30.79
N MET A 472 -5.15 -6.23 -29.62
CA MET A 472 -3.74 -5.87 -29.52
C MET A 472 -2.81 -6.97 -30.04
N GLY A 473 -3.22 -8.24 -30.00
CA GLY A 473 -2.49 -9.36 -30.60
C GLY A 473 -2.35 -9.30 -32.13
N MET A 474 -2.99 -8.33 -32.79
CA MET A 474 -2.80 -8.08 -34.22
C MET A 474 -1.55 -7.24 -34.53
N PHE A 475 -0.99 -6.56 -33.51
CA PHE A 475 0.18 -5.68 -33.57
C PHE A 475 1.42 -6.39 -33.05
N THR A 476 2.60 -6.00 -33.55
CA THR A 476 3.86 -6.26 -32.86
C THR A 476 4.21 -5.07 -31.95
N VAL A 477 5.09 -5.28 -30.97
CA VAL A 477 5.56 -4.17 -30.13
C VAL A 477 6.31 -3.12 -30.96
N ALA A 478 7.02 -3.55 -32.01
CA ALA A 478 7.69 -2.63 -32.94
C ALA A 478 6.69 -1.76 -33.72
N ASP A 479 5.55 -2.33 -34.15
CA ASP A 479 4.48 -1.57 -34.80
C ASP A 479 3.94 -0.48 -33.87
N LEU A 480 3.70 -0.81 -32.59
CA LEU A 480 3.20 0.16 -31.63
C LEU A 480 4.20 1.28 -31.34
N VAL A 481 5.49 0.96 -31.21
CA VAL A 481 6.55 1.95 -31.02
C VAL A 481 6.64 2.89 -32.22
N SER A 482 6.62 2.33 -33.43
CA SER A 482 6.71 3.11 -34.67
C SER A 482 5.46 3.97 -34.88
N GLY A 483 4.27 3.34 -34.80
CA GLY A 483 2.98 4.01 -34.94
C GLY A 483 2.77 5.10 -33.90
N SER A 484 3.15 4.85 -32.65
CA SER A 484 3.12 5.86 -31.58
C SER A 484 3.95 7.07 -31.95
N ARG A 485 5.21 6.88 -32.39
CA ARG A 485 6.07 8.00 -32.77
C ARG A 485 5.46 8.83 -33.90
N THR A 486 5.08 8.17 -35.00
CA THR A 486 4.50 8.85 -36.16
C THR A 486 3.17 9.54 -35.85
N TRP A 487 2.35 8.95 -34.96
CA TRP A 487 1.10 9.55 -34.51
C TRP A 487 1.34 10.81 -33.67
N HIS A 488 2.28 10.79 -32.73
CA HIS A 488 2.63 11.99 -31.95
C HIS A 488 3.22 13.10 -32.82
N ASP A 489 4.06 12.74 -33.80
CA ASP A 489 4.65 13.69 -34.76
C ASP A 489 3.58 14.39 -35.63
N ARG A 490 2.36 13.83 -35.73
CA ARG A 490 1.26 14.33 -36.57
C ARG A 490 -0.03 14.58 -35.78
N LEU A 491 0.07 14.68 -34.46
CA LEU A 491 -1.07 14.65 -33.55
C LEU A 491 -2.12 15.71 -33.90
N ASP A 492 -1.67 16.94 -34.17
CA ASP A 492 -2.55 18.07 -34.51
C ASP A 492 -3.31 17.83 -35.81
N THR A 493 -2.65 17.32 -36.85
CA THR A 493 -3.28 16.98 -38.14
C THR A 493 -4.27 15.83 -37.99
N VAL A 494 -3.92 14.79 -37.22
CA VAL A 494 -4.81 13.64 -36.96
C VAL A 494 -6.05 14.09 -36.22
N ASN A 495 -5.90 14.89 -35.17
CA ASN A 495 -7.01 15.41 -34.40
C ASN A 495 -7.87 16.38 -35.23
N ALA A 496 -7.26 17.23 -36.08
CA ALA A 496 -8.01 18.08 -37.01
C ALA A 496 -8.87 17.26 -37.99
N ARG A 497 -8.32 16.18 -38.56
CA ARG A 497 -9.09 15.30 -39.46
C ARG A 497 -10.17 14.49 -38.73
N LEU A 498 -9.91 14.02 -37.51
CA LEU A 498 -10.96 13.37 -36.72
C LEU A 498 -12.06 14.35 -36.31
N ARG A 499 -11.76 15.65 -36.25
CA ARG A 499 -12.77 16.71 -36.02
C ARG A 499 -13.62 17.02 -37.25
N SER A 500 -13.15 16.78 -38.47
CA SER A 500 -13.98 17.04 -39.66
C SER A 500 -15.16 16.08 -39.81
N ILE A 501 -15.08 14.92 -39.15
CA ILE A 501 -16.19 13.95 -39.01
C ILE A 501 -16.93 14.07 -37.69
N ALA A 502 -16.59 15.07 -36.87
CA ALA A 502 -17.18 15.18 -35.56
C ALA A 502 -18.61 15.66 -35.63
N VAL A 503 -19.46 15.05 -34.79
CA VAL A 503 -20.78 15.59 -34.51
C VAL A 503 -20.57 16.92 -33.78
N ALA A 504 -21.19 17.99 -34.29
CA ALA A 504 -21.16 19.30 -33.63
C ALA A 504 -21.65 19.12 -32.19
N ASP A 505 -20.81 19.55 -31.24
CA ASP A 505 -21.01 19.26 -29.83
C ASP A 505 -20.87 20.58 -29.08
N ASP A 506 -22.01 21.20 -28.78
CA ASP A 506 -22.14 22.47 -28.07
C ASP A 506 -21.97 22.31 -26.55
N LEU A 507 -21.20 21.30 -26.12
CA LEU A 507 -20.91 21.04 -24.71
C LEU A 507 -20.20 22.22 -24.07
N ALA A 508 -20.95 22.92 -23.24
CA ALA A 508 -20.47 23.92 -22.31
C ALA A 508 -20.76 23.48 -20.87
N TRP A 509 -19.81 23.68 -19.96
CA TRP A 509 -19.95 23.45 -18.52
C TRP A 509 -19.77 24.76 -17.75
N PRO A 510 -20.31 24.87 -16.52
CA PRO A 510 -20.19 26.10 -15.74
C PRO A 510 -18.71 26.46 -15.47
N ALA A 511 -18.38 27.74 -15.65
CA ALA A 511 -17.10 28.28 -15.24
C ALA A 511 -16.97 28.25 -13.70
N LEU A 512 -15.76 27.95 -13.21
CA LEU A 512 -15.43 28.09 -11.79
C LEU A 512 -15.59 29.53 -11.30
N ILE A 513 -15.10 30.45 -12.13
CA ILE A 513 -15.05 31.90 -11.94
C ILE A 513 -15.19 32.57 -13.32
N PRO A 514 -15.66 33.81 -13.40
CA PRO A 514 -15.52 34.61 -14.62
C PRO A 514 -14.05 34.81 -15.00
N ALA A 515 -13.79 35.17 -16.26
CA ALA A 515 -12.46 35.62 -16.67
C ALA A 515 -12.03 36.81 -15.81
N MET A 516 -10.80 36.80 -15.30
CA MET A 516 -10.30 37.83 -14.39
C MET A 516 -8.78 38.00 -14.46
N THR A 517 -8.28 39.09 -13.89
CA THR A 517 -6.84 39.35 -13.78
C THR A 517 -6.39 39.16 -12.34
N ALA A 518 -5.35 38.35 -12.12
CA ALA A 518 -4.71 38.19 -10.82
C ALA A 518 -3.93 39.46 -10.42
N PRO A 519 -3.62 39.70 -9.13
CA PRO A 519 -2.95 40.92 -8.67
C PRO A 519 -1.58 41.19 -9.32
N ASN A 520 -0.92 40.16 -9.86
CA ASN A 520 0.34 40.27 -10.58
C ASN A 520 0.17 40.48 -12.10
N GLY A 521 -1.02 40.82 -12.58
CA GLY A 521 -1.29 41.14 -13.98
C GLY A 521 -1.56 39.93 -14.89
N VAL A 522 -1.57 38.71 -14.35
CA VAL A 522 -1.85 37.49 -15.12
C VAL A 522 -3.34 37.39 -15.43
N GLN A 523 -3.70 37.21 -16.70
CA GLN A 523 -5.06 36.93 -17.11
C GLN A 523 -5.39 35.46 -16.85
N CYS A 524 -6.55 35.20 -16.24
CA CYS A 524 -7.06 33.89 -15.90
C CYS A 524 -8.39 33.69 -16.64
N THR A 525 -8.40 32.85 -17.68
CA THR A 525 -9.58 32.61 -18.52
C THR A 525 -10.07 31.17 -18.34
N PRO A 526 -11.30 30.94 -17.85
CA PRO A 526 -11.85 29.59 -17.74
C PRO A 526 -12.10 28.99 -19.13
N LEU A 527 -11.76 27.72 -19.31
CA LEU A 527 -12.04 26.95 -20.52
C LEU A 527 -13.30 26.10 -20.26
N THR A 528 -14.41 26.55 -20.82
CA THR A 528 -15.76 26.07 -20.45
C THR A 528 -16.44 25.24 -21.51
N THR A 529 -15.85 25.15 -22.70
CA THR A 529 -16.38 24.35 -23.80
C THR A 529 -15.38 23.32 -24.26
N LYS A 530 -15.87 22.27 -24.93
CA LYS A 530 -15.01 21.29 -25.60
C LYS A 530 -14.09 21.96 -26.62
N GLN A 531 -14.61 22.91 -27.39
CA GLN A 531 -13.84 23.68 -28.36
C GLN A 531 -12.71 24.50 -27.71
N ASP A 532 -12.95 25.11 -26.55
CA ASP A 532 -11.92 25.84 -25.79
C ASP A 532 -10.76 24.91 -25.40
N LEU A 533 -11.08 23.73 -24.88
CA LEU A 533 -10.07 22.73 -24.49
C LEU A 533 -9.28 22.23 -25.70
N GLU A 534 -9.94 21.96 -26.81
CA GLU A 534 -9.29 21.50 -28.03
C GLU A 534 -8.36 22.57 -28.61
N THR A 535 -8.80 23.82 -28.62
CA THR A 535 -7.99 24.97 -29.04
C THR A 535 -6.77 25.11 -28.13
N GLU A 536 -6.96 25.02 -26.82
CA GLU A 536 -5.87 25.05 -25.85
C GLU A 536 -4.91 23.87 -26.04
N GLY A 537 -5.42 22.66 -26.29
CA GLY A 537 -4.62 21.47 -26.51
C GLY A 537 -3.72 21.57 -27.73
N SER A 538 -4.26 22.08 -28.85
CA SER A 538 -3.47 22.38 -30.04
C SER A 538 -2.45 23.48 -29.79
N ARG A 539 -2.82 24.56 -29.09
CA ARG A 539 -1.92 25.68 -28.78
C ARG A 539 -0.75 25.26 -27.89
N MET A 540 -0.99 24.36 -26.94
CA MET A 540 -0.01 23.97 -25.93
C MET A 540 0.72 22.65 -26.24
N HIS A 541 0.33 21.97 -27.32
CA HIS A 541 0.83 20.64 -27.69
C HIS A 541 0.77 19.64 -26.53
N HIS A 542 -0.33 19.62 -25.78
CA HIS A 542 -0.56 18.61 -24.74
C HIS A 542 -2.05 18.20 -24.64
N CYS A 543 -2.31 17.12 -23.91
CA CYS A 543 -3.56 16.35 -23.96
C CYS A 543 -4.80 17.04 -23.35
N VAL A 544 -4.80 18.35 -23.12
CA VAL A 544 -5.93 19.02 -22.44
C VAL A 544 -7.21 19.05 -23.28
N GLY A 545 -7.09 18.94 -24.61
CA GLY A 545 -8.24 18.84 -25.52
C GLY A 545 -9.22 17.71 -25.21
N GLY A 546 -8.75 16.63 -24.55
CA GLY A 546 -9.61 15.50 -24.16
C GLY A 546 -10.28 15.63 -22.79
N TYR A 547 -10.16 16.76 -22.09
CA TYR A 547 -10.51 16.84 -20.66
C TYR A 547 -11.97 17.22 -20.38
N ALA A 548 -12.84 17.32 -21.40
CA ALA A 548 -14.25 17.65 -21.21
C ALA A 548 -14.95 16.75 -20.17
N HIS A 549 -14.75 15.43 -20.25
CA HIS A 549 -15.22 14.47 -19.25
C HIS A 549 -14.79 14.83 -17.82
N ASN A 550 -13.55 15.29 -17.64
CA ASN A 550 -13.05 15.64 -16.31
C ASN A 550 -13.73 16.90 -15.76
N CYS A 551 -14.01 17.88 -16.61
CA CYS A 551 -14.72 19.10 -16.23
C CYS A 551 -16.19 18.82 -15.89
N ILE A 552 -16.80 17.87 -16.60
CA ILE A 552 -18.21 17.52 -16.48
C ILE A 552 -18.47 16.53 -15.33
N GLU A 553 -17.66 15.49 -15.15
CA GLU A 553 -17.94 14.42 -14.17
C GLU A 553 -17.02 14.46 -12.93
N ASN A 554 -15.79 14.96 -13.06
CA ASN A 554 -14.73 14.74 -12.07
C ASN A 554 -14.29 16.01 -11.31
N GLY A 555 -15.11 17.07 -11.32
CA GLY A 555 -14.81 18.31 -10.59
C GLY A 555 -13.49 18.97 -11.02
N ALA A 556 -13.11 18.83 -12.29
CA ALA A 556 -11.96 19.54 -12.85
C ALA A 556 -12.37 20.94 -13.33
N HIS A 557 -11.49 21.90 -13.16
CA HIS A 557 -11.65 23.26 -13.67
C HIS A 557 -10.37 23.64 -14.39
N ILE A 558 -10.48 23.97 -15.67
CA ILE A 558 -9.32 24.24 -16.53
C ILE A 558 -9.31 25.71 -16.89
N LEU A 559 -8.16 26.35 -16.69
CA LEU A 559 -7.97 27.76 -16.99
C LEU A 559 -6.76 27.94 -17.90
N HIS A 560 -6.93 28.81 -18.89
CA HIS A 560 -5.82 29.40 -19.62
C HIS A 560 -5.28 30.58 -18.82
N LEU A 561 -3.98 30.57 -18.55
CA LEU A 561 -3.26 31.70 -17.96
C LEU A 561 -2.38 32.36 -19.02
N SER A 562 -2.42 33.69 -19.09
CA SER A 562 -1.50 34.47 -19.93
C SER A 562 -0.92 35.68 -19.22
N PHE A 563 0.32 35.99 -19.56
CA PHE A 563 1.08 37.09 -19.00
C PHE A 563 1.99 37.67 -20.08
N THR A 564 2.01 39.00 -20.23
CA THR A 564 2.94 39.69 -21.13
C THR A 564 3.92 40.48 -20.29
N GLU A 565 5.21 40.22 -20.45
CA GLU A 565 6.27 40.98 -19.81
C GLU A 565 6.35 42.42 -20.37
N PRO A 566 6.96 43.37 -19.63
CA PRO A 566 7.19 44.72 -20.13
C PRO A 566 7.98 44.78 -21.45
N ASN A 567 8.82 43.77 -21.73
CA ASN A 567 9.56 43.64 -22.99
C ASN A 567 8.72 43.09 -24.16
N GLY A 568 7.42 42.83 -23.95
CA GLY A 568 6.50 42.29 -24.94
C GLY A 568 6.45 40.75 -25.03
N THR A 569 7.28 40.03 -24.26
CA THR A 569 7.30 38.56 -24.28
C THR A 569 6.03 38.01 -23.65
N GLN A 570 5.30 37.20 -24.42
CA GLN A 570 4.08 36.55 -23.95
C GLN A 570 4.37 35.15 -23.39
N HIS A 571 3.81 34.86 -22.23
CA HIS A 571 3.90 33.58 -21.55
C HIS A 571 2.51 32.99 -21.36
N HIS A 572 2.39 31.69 -21.53
CA HIS A 572 1.13 30.97 -21.37
C HIS A 572 1.29 29.72 -20.50
N SER A 573 0.22 29.35 -19.80
CA SER A 573 0.11 28.05 -19.14
C SER A 573 -1.34 27.60 -19.03
N THR A 574 -1.55 26.29 -18.95
CA THR A 574 -2.86 25.69 -18.69
C THR A 574 -2.87 25.16 -17.26
N LEU A 575 -3.79 25.67 -16.44
CA LEU A 575 -3.99 25.31 -15.05
C LEU A 575 -5.17 24.32 -14.91
N ASP A 576 -4.93 23.13 -14.34
CA ASP A 576 -5.96 22.14 -13.99
C ASP A 576 -6.12 22.14 -12.45
N LEU A 577 -7.30 22.57 -12.00
CA LEU A 577 -7.70 22.55 -10.60
C LEU A 577 -8.67 21.40 -10.34
N ARG A 578 -8.53 20.76 -9.17
CA ARG A 578 -9.40 19.66 -8.73
C ARG A 578 -10.08 19.98 -7.43
N GLU A 579 -11.38 19.71 -7.40
CA GLU A 579 -12.20 19.73 -6.18
C GLU A 579 -11.79 18.62 -5.20
N LYS A 580 -11.74 18.99 -3.92
CA LYS A 580 -11.56 18.11 -2.77
C LYS A 580 -12.73 18.33 -1.83
N LYS A 581 -13.60 17.32 -1.74
CA LYS A 581 -14.77 17.32 -0.85
C LYS A 581 -14.38 16.73 0.51
N ALA A 582 -14.49 17.52 1.57
CA ALA A 582 -14.32 17.09 2.95
C ALA A 582 -15.56 16.32 3.44
N ARG A 583 -15.46 15.66 4.61
CA ARG A 583 -16.55 14.83 5.16
C ARG A 583 -17.80 15.63 5.54
N ASP A 584 -17.61 16.89 5.88
CA ASP A 584 -18.66 17.86 6.19
C ASP A 584 -19.29 18.49 4.93
N GLY A 585 -18.84 18.09 3.74
CA GLY A 585 -19.31 18.64 2.46
C GLY A 585 -18.57 19.90 2.02
N ALA A 586 -17.62 20.44 2.80
CA ALA A 586 -16.83 21.59 2.38
C ALA A 586 -15.99 21.24 1.14
N ILE A 587 -16.00 22.13 0.15
CA ILE A 587 -15.23 21.99 -1.09
C ILE A 587 -14.01 22.89 -1.02
N SER A 588 -12.84 22.31 -1.28
CA SER A 588 -11.58 23.03 -1.49
C SER A 588 -11.02 22.69 -2.85
N LEU A 589 -10.22 23.58 -3.42
CA LEU A 589 -9.47 23.35 -4.65
C LEU A 589 -8.03 22.99 -4.35
N SER A 590 -7.46 22.19 -5.25
CA SER A 590 -6.04 21.93 -5.31
C SER A 590 -5.53 21.92 -6.74
N GLN A 591 -4.28 22.34 -6.92
CA GLN A 591 -3.62 22.23 -8.22
C GLN A 591 -3.35 20.75 -8.54
N ASN A 592 -3.90 20.26 -9.65
CA ASN A 592 -3.46 19.00 -10.24
C ASN A 592 -2.21 19.22 -11.09
N GLN A 593 -2.25 20.22 -11.97
CA GLN A 593 -1.10 20.61 -12.78
C GLN A 593 -1.20 22.07 -13.26
N ASN A 594 -0.04 22.68 -13.52
CA ASN A 594 0.09 23.94 -14.24
C ASN A 594 1.25 23.79 -15.22
N LYS A 595 0.99 23.83 -16.53
CA LYS A 595 1.95 23.46 -17.57
C LYS A 595 1.93 24.46 -18.73
N LYS A 596 3.11 24.75 -19.29
CA LYS A 596 3.23 25.46 -20.57
C LYS A 596 3.35 24.50 -21.74
N GLU A 597 3.67 25.02 -22.92
CA GLU A 597 3.85 24.23 -24.14
C GLU A 597 4.78 23.03 -23.89
N TRP A 598 4.40 21.85 -24.41
CA TRP A 598 5.14 20.59 -24.27
C TRP A 598 5.30 20.11 -22.83
N ASN A 599 4.30 20.34 -21.97
CA ASN A 599 4.27 19.94 -20.56
C ASN A 599 5.44 20.47 -19.72
N LYS A 600 6.06 21.59 -20.13
CA LYS A 600 7.15 22.23 -19.40
C LYS A 600 6.63 23.01 -18.20
N ALA A 601 7.53 23.36 -17.29
CA ALA A 601 7.20 24.22 -16.15
C ALA A 601 6.77 25.62 -16.64
N PRO A 602 5.72 26.21 -16.02
CA PRO A 602 5.20 27.53 -16.40
C PRO A 602 6.14 28.64 -15.92
N HIS A 603 5.95 29.85 -16.44
CA HIS A 603 6.62 31.03 -15.94
C HIS A 603 6.26 31.31 -14.47
N SER A 604 7.19 31.88 -13.69
CA SER A 604 6.99 32.08 -12.24
C SER A 604 5.79 32.96 -11.90
N ALA A 605 5.48 33.96 -12.74
CA ALA A 605 4.30 34.80 -12.58
C ALA A 605 2.99 34.00 -12.72
N LEU A 606 2.95 33.05 -13.68
CA LEU A 606 1.79 32.19 -13.89
C LEU A 606 1.60 31.21 -12.72
N GLN A 607 2.68 30.69 -12.15
CA GLN A 607 2.60 29.85 -10.95
C GLN A 607 2.11 30.63 -9.73
N LYS A 608 2.63 31.85 -9.51
CA LYS A 608 2.16 32.73 -8.42
C LYS A 608 0.68 33.08 -8.55
N ALA A 609 0.20 33.30 -9.77
CA ALA A 609 -1.21 33.55 -10.04
C ALA A 609 -2.08 32.31 -9.72
N ALA A 610 -1.61 31.11 -10.09
CA ALA A 610 -2.29 29.86 -9.73
C ALA A 610 -2.38 29.65 -8.21
N ASP A 611 -1.26 29.84 -7.49
CA ASP A 611 -1.21 29.70 -6.03
C ASP A 611 -2.14 30.71 -5.34
N TRP A 612 -2.11 31.97 -5.79
CA TRP A 612 -3.02 33.01 -5.31
C TRP A 612 -4.48 32.67 -5.57
N LEU A 613 -4.83 32.19 -6.76
CA LEU A 613 -6.21 31.88 -7.11
C LEU A 613 -6.77 30.76 -6.23
N ILE A 614 -5.96 29.73 -5.98
CA ILE A 614 -6.31 28.61 -5.10
C ILE A 614 -6.51 29.10 -3.66
N ASP A 615 -5.58 29.90 -3.12
CA ASP A 615 -5.72 30.49 -1.77
C ASP A 615 -6.97 31.36 -1.69
N ALA A 616 -7.19 32.24 -2.66
CA ALA A 616 -8.29 33.18 -2.67
C ALA A 616 -9.66 32.49 -2.72
N ILE A 617 -9.80 31.41 -3.50
CA ILE A 617 -11.03 30.60 -3.51
C ILE A 617 -11.19 29.83 -2.19
N ASN A 618 -10.14 29.14 -1.73
CA ASN A 618 -10.20 28.30 -0.52
C ASN A 618 -10.44 29.12 0.76
N THR A 619 -9.97 30.36 0.82
CA THR A 619 -10.18 31.28 1.95
C THR A 619 -11.46 32.11 1.81
N GLY A 620 -12.22 31.94 0.71
CA GLY A 620 -13.47 32.67 0.47
C GLY A 620 -13.31 34.12 0.03
N LYS A 621 -12.08 34.59 -0.25
CA LYS A 621 -11.82 35.92 -0.85
C LYS A 621 -12.43 36.04 -2.25
N ILE A 622 -12.42 34.94 -3.01
CA ILE A 622 -13.18 34.79 -4.27
C ILE A 622 -14.34 33.84 -3.98
N ARG A 623 -15.55 34.37 -4.04
CA ARG A 623 -16.77 33.60 -3.79
C ARG A 623 -17.09 32.71 -4.99
N VAL A 624 -17.19 31.40 -4.75
CA VAL A 624 -17.64 30.41 -5.75
C VAL A 624 -19.03 29.90 -5.38
N HIS A 625 -19.93 29.89 -6.35
CA HIS A 625 -21.29 29.38 -6.19
C HIS A 625 -21.34 27.88 -6.47
N TRP A 626 -20.79 27.08 -5.54
CA TRP A 626 -20.64 25.63 -5.71
C TRP A 626 -21.94 24.89 -6.02
N GLN A 627 -23.05 25.28 -5.39
CA GLN A 627 -24.37 24.69 -5.63
C GLN A 627 -24.85 24.91 -7.08
N ASP A 628 -24.61 26.10 -7.63
CA ASP A 628 -24.98 26.42 -9.01
C ASP A 628 -24.10 25.68 -10.01
N ILE A 629 -22.80 25.57 -9.71
CA ILE A 629 -21.85 24.77 -10.50
C ILE A 629 -22.31 23.31 -10.52
N ASP A 630 -22.54 22.69 -9.35
CA ASP A 630 -22.95 21.29 -9.27
C ASP A 630 -24.28 21.04 -10.00
N LYS A 631 -25.27 21.94 -9.86
CA LYS A 631 -26.55 21.84 -10.57
C LYS A 631 -26.39 21.92 -12.09
N LYS A 632 -25.66 22.92 -12.60
CA LYS A 632 -25.43 23.08 -14.05
C LYS A 632 -24.60 21.92 -14.60
N ARG A 633 -23.58 21.50 -13.86
CA ARG A 633 -22.74 20.36 -14.20
C ARG A 633 -23.56 19.07 -14.27
N ALA A 634 -24.50 18.84 -13.35
CA ALA A 634 -25.37 17.66 -13.41
C ALA A 634 -26.23 17.61 -14.69
N ILE A 635 -26.76 18.75 -15.13
CA ILE A 635 -27.52 18.86 -16.39
C ILE A 635 -26.63 18.52 -17.59
N VAL A 636 -25.44 19.12 -17.63
CA VAL A 636 -24.46 18.86 -18.70
C VAL A 636 -23.98 17.41 -18.68
N ALA A 637 -23.77 16.84 -17.49
CA ALA A 637 -23.39 15.45 -17.31
C ALA A 637 -24.47 14.48 -17.79
N GLU A 638 -25.75 14.80 -17.61
CA GLU A 638 -26.84 13.99 -18.15
C GLU A 638 -26.81 13.98 -19.70
N SER A 639 -26.68 15.15 -20.32
CA SER A 639 -26.55 15.28 -21.79
C SER A 639 -25.28 14.57 -22.30
N TYR A 640 -24.15 14.83 -21.64
CA TYR A 640 -22.87 14.21 -21.93
C TYR A 640 -22.98 12.68 -21.85
N ASN A 641 -23.66 12.15 -20.83
CA ASN A 641 -23.78 10.70 -20.64
C ASN A 641 -24.68 10.02 -21.67
N LYS A 642 -25.69 10.72 -22.21
CA LYS A 642 -26.51 10.21 -23.32
C LYS A 642 -25.64 9.97 -24.57
N ASN A 643 -24.71 10.88 -24.84
CA ASN A 643 -23.81 10.83 -25.99
C ASN A 643 -22.36 10.50 -25.61
N ARG A 644 -22.14 9.82 -24.46
CA ARG A 644 -20.81 9.67 -23.85
C ARG A 644 -19.76 9.18 -24.82
N LEU A 645 -20.14 8.18 -25.61
CA LEU A 645 -19.23 7.54 -26.54
C LEU A 645 -18.83 8.46 -27.68
N ILE A 646 -19.81 9.16 -28.27
CA ILE A 646 -19.60 10.18 -29.31
C ILE A 646 -18.67 11.27 -28.76
N ASN A 647 -18.94 11.73 -27.54
CA ASN A 647 -18.15 12.77 -26.90
C ASN A 647 -16.72 12.30 -26.56
N GLU A 648 -16.53 11.02 -26.24
CA GLU A 648 -15.23 10.43 -25.94
C GLU A 648 -14.36 10.12 -27.17
N ILE A 649 -14.97 9.74 -28.30
CA ILE A 649 -14.23 9.36 -29.53
C ILE A 649 -14.18 10.48 -30.57
N GLY A 650 -15.14 11.39 -30.52
CA GLY A 650 -15.27 12.57 -31.36
C GLY A 650 -16.21 12.43 -32.54
N PHE A 651 -16.77 11.25 -32.82
CA PHE A 651 -17.67 11.00 -33.96
C PHE A 651 -18.72 9.96 -33.58
N ASP A 652 -19.76 9.78 -34.41
CA ASP A 652 -20.81 8.79 -34.16
C ASP A 652 -20.33 7.37 -34.52
N PRO A 653 -20.12 6.46 -33.55
CA PRO A 653 -19.68 5.09 -33.83
C PRO A 653 -20.80 4.20 -34.40
N THR A 654 -22.02 4.73 -34.53
CA THR A 654 -23.15 4.06 -35.18
C THR A 654 -23.26 4.38 -36.67
N ASP A 655 -22.62 5.46 -37.11
CA ASP A 655 -22.54 5.84 -38.52
C ASP A 655 -21.35 5.15 -39.18
N LEU A 656 -21.64 4.28 -40.16
CA LEU A 656 -20.62 3.50 -40.85
C LEU A 656 -19.64 4.38 -41.64
N ALA A 657 -20.11 5.50 -42.22
CA ALA A 657 -19.27 6.41 -42.98
C ALA A 657 -18.26 7.13 -42.06
N HIS A 658 -18.71 7.58 -40.89
CA HIS A 658 -17.80 8.15 -39.88
C HIS A 658 -16.76 7.13 -39.42
N CYS A 659 -17.17 5.88 -39.19
CA CYS A 659 -16.24 4.81 -38.80
C CYS A 659 -15.19 4.52 -39.88
N GLU A 660 -15.59 4.50 -41.16
CA GLU A 660 -14.70 4.27 -42.29
C GLU A 660 -13.70 5.42 -42.49
N GLU A 661 -14.16 6.67 -42.37
CA GLU A 661 -13.28 7.83 -42.45
C GLU A 661 -12.30 7.89 -41.27
N ALA A 662 -12.79 7.63 -40.05
CA ALA A 662 -11.95 7.55 -38.85
C ALA A 662 -10.88 6.45 -38.97
N TYR A 663 -11.26 5.27 -39.48
CA TYR A 663 -10.32 4.20 -39.79
C TYR A 663 -9.29 4.64 -40.84
N THR A 664 -9.72 5.32 -41.91
CA THR A 664 -8.83 5.82 -42.97
C THR A 664 -7.80 6.82 -42.43
N ILE A 665 -8.19 7.69 -41.48
CA ILE A 665 -7.28 8.60 -40.81
C ILE A 665 -6.25 7.81 -39.98
N MET A 666 -6.70 6.81 -39.23
CA MET A 666 -5.84 6.03 -38.33
C MET A 666 -4.99 4.97 -39.03
N SER A 667 -5.40 4.47 -40.21
CA SER A 667 -4.75 3.38 -40.94
C SER A 667 -3.29 3.70 -41.30
N ALA A 668 -2.97 4.99 -41.49
CA ALA A 668 -1.61 5.48 -41.72
C ALA A 668 -0.63 5.11 -40.60
N PHE A 669 -1.11 4.90 -39.37
CA PHE A 669 -0.30 4.56 -38.19
C PHE A 669 -0.35 3.07 -37.83
N LEU A 670 -1.15 2.28 -38.55
CA LEU A 670 -1.28 0.84 -38.35
C LEU A 670 -0.16 0.07 -39.08
N PRO A 671 0.04 -1.22 -38.74
CA PRO A 671 0.94 -2.10 -39.49
C PRO A 671 0.61 -2.11 -40.98
N GLN A 672 1.62 -2.29 -41.84
CA GLN A 672 1.47 -2.23 -43.30
C GLN A 672 0.33 -3.10 -43.83
N LYS A 673 0.20 -4.33 -43.30
CA LYS A 673 -0.87 -5.28 -43.65
C LYS A 673 -2.29 -4.77 -43.39
N MET A 674 -2.48 -3.83 -42.46
CA MET A 674 -3.78 -3.22 -42.14
C MET A 674 -3.97 -1.91 -42.90
N ARG A 675 -2.90 -1.13 -43.04
CA ARG A 675 -2.91 0.17 -43.71
C ARG A 675 -3.54 0.14 -45.10
N THR A 676 -3.35 -0.95 -45.83
CA THR A 676 -3.84 -1.12 -47.21
C THR A 676 -5.23 -1.75 -47.31
N LEU A 677 -5.83 -2.18 -46.19
CA LEU A 677 -7.14 -2.80 -46.20
C LEU A 677 -8.24 -1.73 -46.15
N PRO A 678 -9.25 -1.78 -47.03
CA PRO A 678 -10.51 -1.07 -46.82
C PRO A 678 -11.14 -1.44 -45.47
N TYR A 679 -11.93 -0.54 -44.88
CA TYR A 679 -12.49 -0.73 -43.54
C TYR A 679 -13.29 -2.03 -43.42
N GLN A 680 -14.09 -2.36 -44.43
CA GLN A 680 -14.87 -3.60 -44.47
C GLN A 680 -14.01 -4.87 -44.46
N ASP A 681 -12.88 -4.85 -45.15
CA ASP A 681 -11.98 -6.01 -45.18
C ASP A 681 -11.15 -6.11 -43.91
N PHE A 682 -10.80 -4.97 -43.31
CA PHE A 682 -10.23 -4.94 -41.97
C PHE A 682 -11.16 -5.59 -40.94
N ILE A 683 -12.46 -5.28 -40.95
CA ILE A 683 -13.46 -5.90 -40.06
C ILE A 683 -13.42 -7.43 -40.17
N LYS A 684 -13.45 -7.96 -41.41
CA LYS A 684 -13.43 -9.41 -41.67
C LYS A 684 -12.15 -10.08 -41.14
N GLN A 685 -11.02 -9.38 -41.19
CA GLN A 685 -9.71 -9.90 -40.77
C GLN A 685 -9.39 -9.61 -39.29
N CYS A 686 -10.22 -8.83 -38.59
CA CYS A 686 -9.96 -8.44 -37.21
C CYS A 686 -10.13 -9.63 -36.26
N LYS A 687 -9.03 -10.10 -35.68
CA LYS A 687 -9.01 -11.25 -34.76
C LYS A 687 -9.88 -11.06 -33.51
N ALA A 688 -10.11 -9.81 -33.10
CA ALA A 688 -10.97 -9.50 -31.96
C ALA A 688 -12.45 -9.81 -32.23
N MET A 689 -12.90 -9.89 -33.48
CA MET A 689 -14.32 -10.07 -33.82
C MET A 689 -14.93 -11.34 -33.24
N GLY A 690 -14.18 -12.45 -33.19
CA GLY A 690 -14.67 -13.69 -32.56
C GLY A 690 -14.96 -13.52 -31.06
N VAL A 691 -14.07 -12.81 -30.34
CA VAL A 691 -14.22 -12.53 -28.91
C VAL A 691 -15.36 -11.53 -28.68
N ILE A 692 -15.44 -10.47 -29.50
CA ILE A 692 -16.53 -9.48 -29.45
C ILE A 692 -17.87 -10.19 -29.63
N GLN A 693 -18.01 -11.04 -30.66
CA GLN A 693 -19.22 -11.82 -30.92
C GLN A 693 -19.63 -12.69 -29.74
N GLN A 694 -18.67 -13.39 -29.13
CA GLN A 694 -18.92 -14.19 -27.94
C GLN A 694 -19.44 -13.34 -26.78
N LYS A 695 -18.82 -12.18 -26.51
CA LYS A 695 -19.23 -11.27 -25.42
C LYS A 695 -20.62 -10.67 -25.66
N VAL A 696 -20.92 -10.27 -26.90
CA VAL A 696 -22.26 -9.77 -27.29
C VAL A 696 -23.32 -10.86 -27.08
N ARG A 697 -23.06 -12.12 -27.47
CA ARG A 697 -23.98 -13.24 -27.23
C ARG A 697 -24.21 -13.50 -25.74
N LEU A 698 -23.16 -13.46 -24.92
CA LEU A 698 -23.28 -13.63 -23.47
C LEU A 698 -24.13 -12.51 -22.84
N LEU A 699 -23.97 -11.26 -23.28
CA LEU A 699 -24.80 -10.14 -22.84
C LEU A 699 -26.27 -10.33 -23.25
N ALA A 700 -26.53 -10.73 -24.49
CA ALA A 700 -27.89 -11.02 -24.96
C ALA A 700 -28.56 -12.14 -24.15
N THR A 701 -27.81 -13.21 -23.84
CA THR A 701 -28.29 -14.34 -23.02
C THR A 701 -28.59 -13.90 -21.59
N ALA A 702 -27.71 -13.08 -21.00
CA ALA A 702 -27.90 -12.55 -19.66
C ALA A 702 -29.18 -11.70 -19.53
N ARG A 703 -29.60 -11.02 -20.59
CA ARG A 703 -30.89 -10.29 -20.60
C ARG A 703 -32.09 -11.23 -20.66
N GLN A 704 -32.02 -12.30 -21.45
CA GLN A 704 -33.11 -13.27 -21.56
C GLN A 704 -33.32 -14.06 -20.26
N GLY A 705 -32.24 -14.30 -19.49
CA GLY A 705 -32.29 -15.01 -18.22
C GLY A 705 -32.56 -14.14 -16.99
N ALA A 706 -32.49 -12.81 -17.10
CA ALA A 706 -32.84 -11.93 -15.99
C ALA A 706 -34.37 -11.86 -15.89
N PRO A 707 -34.99 -12.23 -14.75
CA PRO A 707 -36.42 -12.04 -14.56
C PRO A 707 -36.74 -10.56 -14.80
N ALA A 708 -37.81 -10.29 -15.55
CA ALA A 708 -38.26 -8.93 -15.83
C ALA A 708 -38.27 -8.15 -14.50
N PRO A 709 -37.70 -6.92 -14.45
CA PRO A 709 -37.64 -6.17 -13.21
C PRO A 709 -39.07 -6.04 -12.67
N GLN A 710 -39.35 -6.75 -11.57
CA GLN A 710 -40.59 -6.59 -10.86
C GLN A 710 -40.56 -5.17 -10.31
N PHE A 711 -41.23 -4.25 -11.01
CA PHE A 711 -41.53 -2.93 -10.49
C PHE A 711 -42.32 -3.14 -9.20
N ARG A 712 -41.66 -3.01 -8.05
CA ARG A 712 -42.35 -2.80 -6.78
C ARG A 712 -43.12 -1.49 -6.93
N ARG A 713 -44.45 -1.62 -7.01
CA ARG A 713 -45.37 -0.48 -6.90
C ARG A 713 -45.20 0.21 -5.57
#